data_AF-A0A6B2YXF1-F1
#
_entry.id   AF-A0A6B2YXF1-F1
#
_cell.length_a   1.000
_cell.length_b   1.000
_cell.length_c   1.000
_cell.angle_alpha   90.00
_cell.angle_beta   90.00
_cell.angle_gamma   90.00
#
_symmetry.space_group_name_H-M   'P 1'
#
loop_
_entity.id
_entity.type
_entity.pdbx_description
1 polymer ?
#
loop_
_entity_poly.entity_id
_entity_poly.type
_entity_poly.pdbx_seq_one_letter_code
_entity_poly.pdbx_strand_id
1 'polypeptide(L)'
;GRPDTEDVFGAHLDLLCVRVAVRIAAAADEQPRGAAVRRLAARVAGQVHEAARRCLGPGQGELDRAAFEEIFPWRTGWASAVLTEGLLVPAGAGYRFAHEELGDWVQGAHLDLDAALRSLVHRWHRGSTGPAPHPHSGGEPRSLPVPRHRIGPVIQAMVLLGRRQGTAALAHRMADLIEALDRLWTDDGPRDEDAAWWAAHLLNGSLLRVPDARPYLGVLRVLAGRITRRSAAPDGPGDLGAYGEFGPWFWRRLRLPEEDRIDLLRRLVPADGLPRTDGDERYLDAVARRLALDAPTVQPLLCRWFTDERPLLVGPDAPDVPLRPTVAAAAQALLYARRDLALDDLTDALIATPHQRAGELLLALAEDEPTALCRAVERWARDEDRPARRSAAARYAGLLQQRVTAEGDRALLRSAALVLLDRPEDAELHAAALTLLVRDPVARRSHLPAALRAFAAGDSRLSVELLAEVFPAHPEPVLAALRARLARPGDGGGAVLRALAGLDTPALALHVAGLVREYIDAHPEDGTHAAEYVDLRLEHGPAARALLLPLVTGLLRDRPAPPPVRAALARVLAGAGSPASGPLRAELLEVLLEFEQVTGRDPDVLEALLRAAAEGSGRRPEIRTRALVHRTGMLLVRTPEGASRFDRGLVELAREVPGFAALVTRWLADAPQEWAAVVGPSARRTVEALETSRPPMPMPMQAAGREHGSLRPA
;
A
#
# COMPACT_ATOMS: atom_id res chain seq x y z
N GLY A 1 -8.71 42.45 -14.95
CA GLY A 1 -7.87 41.23 -14.91
C GLY A 1 -6.41 41.62 -14.86
N ARG A 2 -5.51 40.69 -14.53
CA ARG A 2 -4.07 40.91 -14.78
C ARG A 2 -3.85 40.85 -16.30
N PRO A 3 -3.19 41.85 -16.92
CA PRO A 3 -2.95 41.85 -18.36
C PRO A 3 -2.06 40.66 -18.74
N ASP A 4 -2.37 40.01 -19.86
CA ASP A 4 -1.53 38.94 -20.39
C ASP A 4 -0.40 39.49 -21.27
N THR A 5 0.47 38.61 -21.77
CA THR A 5 1.62 39.01 -22.60
C THR A 5 1.20 39.69 -23.91
N GLU A 6 0.06 39.32 -24.49
CA GLU A 6 -0.43 39.95 -25.73
C GLU A 6 -1.04 41.33 -25.44
N ASP A 7 -1.75 41.49 -24.33
CA ASP A 7 -2.23 42.80 -23.86
C ASP A 7 -1.07 43.77 -23.67
N VAL A 8 0.03 43.27 -23.09
CA VAL A 8 1.27 44.06 -22.89
C VAL A 8 1.93 44.39 -24.24
N PHE A 9 2.06 43.44 -25.16
CA PHE A 9 2.65 43.71 -26.47
C PHE A 9 1.78 44.62 -27.34
N GLY A 10 0.46 44.46 -27.31
CA GLY A 10 -0.49 45.33 -27.98
C GLY A 10 -0.40 46.77 -27.44
N ALA A 11 -0.47 46.95 -26.12
CA ALA A 11 -0.35 48.26 -25.50
C ALA A 11 1.04 48.91 -25.74
N HIS A 12 2.10 48.10 -25.74
CA HIS A 12 3.45 48.58 -26.04
C HIS A 12 3.59 49.02 -27.51
N LEU A 13 3.06 48.24 -28.45
CA LEU A 13 3.05 48.60 -29.87
C LEU A 13 2.23 49.88 -30.10
N ASP A 14 1.04 49.97 -29.50
CA ASP A 14 0.19 51.17 -29.58
C ASP A 14 0.92 52.40 -29.04
N LEU A 15 1.61 52.28 -27.91
CA LEU A 15 2.42 53.35 -27.33
C LEU A 15 3.55 53.78 -28.28
N LEU A 16 4.28 52.83 -28.89
CA LEU A 16 5.32 53.14 -29.87
C LEU A 16 4.73 53.82 -31.11
N CYS A 17 3.61 53.34 -31.63
CA CYS A 17 2.92 53.96 -32.76
C CYS A 17 2.46 55.38 -32.45
N VAL A 18 1.99 55.66 -31.23
CA VAL A 18 1.65 57.01 -30.77
C VAL A 18 2.89 57.90 -30.68
N ARG A 19 4.01 57.41 -30.11
CA ARG A 19 5.26 58.17 -30.01
C ARG A 19 5.84 58.51 -31.39
N VAL A 20 5.85 57.55 -32.30
CA VAL A 20 6.25 57.73 -33.70
C VAL A 20 5.34 58.77 -34.37
N ALA A 21 4.01 58.67 -34.19
CA ALA A 21 3.06 59.63 -34.75
C ALA A 21 3.26 61.06 -34.22
N VAL A 22 3.52 61.23 -32.92
CA VAL A 22 3.83 62.55 -32.33
C VAL A 22 5.09 63.14 -32.95
N ARG A 23 6.12 62.31 -33.15
CA ARG A 23 7.40 62.75 -33.73
C ARG A 23 7.30 63.10 -35.22
N ILE A 24 6.51 62.34 -35.98
CA ILE A 24 6.18 62.66 -37.38
C ILE A 24 5.43 64.00 -37.46
N ALA A 25 4.41 64.20 -36.60
CA ALA A 25 3.65 65.45 -36.58
C ALA A 25 4.52 66.67 -36.20
N ALA A 26 5.44 66.50 -35.24
CA ALA A 26 6.39 67.54 -34.85
C ALA A 26 7.37 67.90 -35.98
N ALA A 27 7.79 66.93 -36.79
CA ALA A 27 8.66 67.18 -37.95
C ALA A 27 7.94 67.85 -39.13
N ALA A 28 6.60 67.80 -39.17
CA ALA A 28 5.76 68.41 -40.20
C ALA A 28 5.26 69.83 -39.81
N ASP A 29 5.69 70.38 -38.68
CA ASP A 29 5.32 71.71 -38.15
C ASP A 29 3.81 71.91 -37.88
N GLU A 30 3.05 70.80 -37.77
CA GLU A 30 1.62 70.80 -37.44
C GLU A 30 1.43 70.70 -35.92
N GLN A 31 0.77 71.68 -35.29
CA GLN A 31 0.37 71.57 -33.87
C GLN A 31 -0.57 70.37 -33.67
N PRO A 32 -0.13 69.29 -32.98
CA PRO A 32 -0.86 68.03 -33.02
C PRO A 32 -2.13 68.09 -32.17
N ARG A 33 -3.30 68.12 -32.80
CA ARG A 33 -4.59 67.87 -32.11
C ARG A 33 -4.74 66.37 -31.82
N GLY A 34 -5.20 66.00 -30.61
CA GLY A 34 -5.22 64.60 -30.15
C GLY A 34 -5.93 63.59 -31.07
N ALA A 35 -6.95 64.00 -31.83
CA ALA A 35 -7.62 63.13 -32.80
C ALA A 35 -6.79 62.87 -34.08
N ALA A 36 -5.96 63.83 -34.51
CA ALA A 36 -5.08 63.68 -35.67
C ALA A 36 -3.92 62.72 -35.36
N VAL A 37 -3.33 62.84 -34.17
CA VAL A 37 -2.29 61.92 -33.67
C VAL A 37 -2.81 60.49 -33.59
N ARG A 38 -4.04 60.26 -33.11
CA ARG A 38 -4.63 58.91 -33.08
C ARG A 38 -4.80 58.29 -34.47
N ARG A 39 -5.25 59.07 -35.47
CA ARG A 39 -5.36 58.58 -36.86
C ARG A 39 -3.99 58.28 -37.46
N LEU A 40 -2.99 59.12 -37.19
CA LEU A 40 -1.63 58.90 -37.63
C LEU A 40 -1.02 57.67 -36.97
N ALA A 41 -1.22 57.48 -35.66
CA ALA A 41 -0.79 56.29 -34.93
C ALA A 41 -1.41 55.01 -35.50
N ALA A 42 -2.70 55.01 -35.84
CA ALA A 42 -3.35 53.88 -36.50
C ALA A 42 -2.75 53.60 -37.89
N ARG A 43 -2.36 54.63 -38.64
CA ARG A 43 -1.65 54.47 -39.92
C ARG A 43 -0.25 53.91 -39.72
N VAL A 44 0.49 54.39 -38.72
CA VAL A 44 1.80 53.84 -38.34
C VAL A 44 1.65 52.37 -37.98
N ALA A 45 0.70 52.00 -37.12
CA ALA A 45 0.42 50.60 -36.79
C ALA A 45 0.16 49.75 -38.04
N GLY A 46 -0.66 50.24 -38.99
CA GLY A 46 -0.88 49.58 -40.27
C GLY A 46 0.41 49.33 -41.08
N GLN A 47 1.30 50.32 -41.14
CA GLN A 47 2.61 50.18 -41.80
C GLN A 47 3.55 49.23 -41.06
N VAL A 48 3.48 49.17 -39.72
CA VAL A 48 4.26 48.22 -38.92
C VAL A 48 3.81 46.78 -39.18
N HIS A 49 2.50 46.54 -39.29
CA HIS A 49 1.98 45.24 -39.67
C HIS A 49 2.36 44.85 -41.12
N GLU A 50 2.46 45.83 -42.04
CA GLU A 50 2.99 45.59 -43.38
C GLU A 50 4.49 45.26 -43.37
N ALA A 51 5.29 45.98 -42.58
CA ALA A 51 6.70 45.66 -42.37
C ALA A 51 6.88 44.24 -41.83
N ALA A 52 6.07 43.85 -40.83
CA ALA A 52 6.08 42.50 -40.29
C ALA A 52 5.73 41.43 -41.34
N ARG A 53 4.76 41.68 -42.23
CA ARG A 53 4.45 40.78 -43.35
C ARG A 53 5.64 40.61 -44.28
N ARG A 54 6.30 41.70 -44.68
CA ARG A 54 7.44 41.64 -45.60
C ARG A 54 8.68 40.99 -44.98
N CYS A 55 8.86 41.12 -43.65
CA CYS A 55 9.90 40.40 -42.91
C CYS A 55 9.73 38.87 -42.93
N LEU A 56 8.54 38.33 -43.21
CA LEU A 56 8.32 36.88 -43.38
C LEU A 56 8.74 36.36 -44.76
N GLY A 57 9.05 37.25 -45.70
CA GLY A 57 9.53 36.91 -47.03
C GLY A 57 10.97 36.37 -47.03
N PRO A 58 11.59 36.20 -48.23
CA PRO A 58 12.90 35.56 -48.39
C PRO A 58 14.07 36.27 -47.69
N GLY A 59 13.86 37.46 -47.10
CA GLY A 59 14.85 38.23 -46.34
C GLY A 59 15.13 37.74 -44.91
N GLN A 60 14.70 36.53 -44.54
CA GLN A 60 15.06 35.87 -43.27
C GLN A 60 14.76 36.69 -41.99
N GLY A 61 13.70 37.50 -42.00
CA GLY A 61 13.36 38.38 -40.87
C GLY A 61 13.88 39.80 -40.97
N GLU A 62 14.71 40.11 -41.97
CA GLU A 62 15.14 41.48 -42.29
C GLU A 62 14.23 42.10 -43.37
N LEU A 63 13.93 43.37 -43.19
CA LEU A 63 13.32 44.23 -44.20
C LEU A 63 14.46 44.87 -45.00
N ASP A 64 14.52 44.62 -46.30
CA ASP A 64 15.53 45.26 -47.15
C ASP A 64 15.34 46.79 -47.20
N ARG A 65 16.38 47.51 -47.63
CA ARG A 65 16.34 49.00 -47.62
C ARG A 65 15.27 49.57 -48.53
N ALA A 66 14.96 48.89 -49.63
CA ALA A 66 13.97 49.36 -50.60
C ALA A 66 12.55 49.25 -50.03
N ALA A 67 12.23 48.10 -49.44
CA ALA A 67 10.97 47.84 -48.75
C ALA A 67 10.83 48.71 -47.49
N PHE A 68 11.92 48.99 -46.76
CA PHE A 68 11.88 49.93 -45.64
C PHE A 68 11.55 51.35 -46.09
N GLU A 69 12.18 51.87 -47.15
CA GLU A 69 11.89 53.22 -47.66
C GLU A 69 10.47 53.33 -48.24
N GLU A 70 9.95 52.25 -48.83
CA GLU A 70 8.58 52.20 -49.34
C GLU A 70 7.55 52.29 -48.20
N ILE A 71 7.78 51.58 -47.09
CA ILE A 71 6.88 51.55 -45.94
C ILE A 71 7.05 52.79 -45.05
N PHE A 72 8.28 53.27 -44.90
CA PHE A 72 8.66 54.41 -44.04
C PHE A 72 9.53 55.41 -44.82
N PRO A 73 8.94 56.36 -45.56
CA PRO A 73 9.73 57.26 -46.39
C PRO A 73 10.62 58.22 -45.59
N TRP A 74 11.88 58.40 -46.02
CA TRP A 74 12.80 59.39 -45.42
C TRP A 74 12.29 60.82 -45.62
N ARG A 75 11.71 61.12 -46.79
CA ARG A 75 11.28 62.49 -47.17
C ARG A 75 10.19 63.07 -46.27
N THR A 76 9.40 62.22 -45.63
CA THR A 76 8.30 62.61 -44.73
C THR A 76 8.66 62.47 -43.25
N GLY A 77 9.90 62.12 -42.92
CA GLY A 77 10.38 61.94 -41.55
C GLY A 77 9.96 60.62 -40.88
N TRP A 78 9.28 59.71 -41.59
CA TRP A 78 8.77 58.45 -41.04
C TRP A 78 9.90 57.50 -40.63
N ALA A 79 10.88 57.31 -41.52
CA ALA A 79 12.07 56.49 -41.22
C ALA A 79 12.80 56.97 -39.97
N SER A 80 13.09 58.28 -39.88
CA SER A 80 13.78 58.87 -38.73
C SER A 80 12.99 58.69 -37.44
N ALA A 81 11.65 58.86 -37.49
CA ALA A 81 10.80 58.68 -36.33
C ALA A 81 10.77 57.21 -35.83
N VAL A 82 10.63 56.24 -36.74
CA VAL A 82 10.59 54.80 -36.41
C VAL A 82 11.93 54.31 -35.84
N LEU A 83 13.05 54.76 -36.42
CA LEU A 83 14.38 54.39 -35.93
C LEU A 83 14.69 55.05 -34.58
N THR A 84 14.29 56.30 -34.37
CA THR A 84 14.61 56.98 -33.11
C THR A 84 13.73 56.53 -31.95
N GLU A 85 12.47 56.16 -32.23
CA GLU A 85 11.60 55.54 -31.23
C GLU A 85 11.95 54.06 -30.99
N GLY A 86 12.96 53.52 -31.69
CA GLY A 86 13.50 52.18 -31.46
C GLY A 86 12.54 51.06 -31.85
N LEU A 87 11.64 51.30 -32.80
CA LEU A 87 10.72 50.26 -33.27
C LEU A 87 11.43 49.31 -34.25
N LEU A 88 12.20 49.87 -35.18
CA LEU A 88 13.11 49.13 -36.06
C LEU A 88 14.54 49.61 -35.83
N VAL A 89 15.51 48.72 -36.01
CA VAL A 89 16.94 49.02 -35.95
C VAL A 89 17.64 48.49 -37.20
N PRO A 90 18.74 49.15 -37.64
CA PRO A 90 19.58 48.60 -38.70
C PRO A 90 20.14 47.23 -38.30
N ALA A 91 20.05 46.26 -39.20
CA ALA A 91 20.65 44.94 -39.04
C ALA A 91 21.17 44.45 -40.40
N GLY A 92 22.48 44.20 -40.47
CA GLY A 92 23.12 43.78 -41.71
C GLY A 92 22.90 44.79 -42.85
N ALA A 93 22.32 44.30 -43.94
CA ALA A 93 22.00 45.11 -45.12
C ALA A 93 20.66 45.84 -45.03
N GLY A 94 19.79 45.49 -44.06
CA GLY A 94 18.43 45.98 -43.93
C GLY A 94 18.06 46.45 -42.52
N TYR A 95 16.82 46.24 -42.14
CA TYR A 95 16.24 46.65 -40.86
C TYR A 95 15.47 45.49 -40.21
N ARG A 96 15.47 45.42 -38.87
CA ARG A 96 14.69 44.43 -38.11
C ARG A 96 14.00 45.09 -36.93
N PHE A 97 13.01 44.40 -36.35
CA PHE A 97 12.42 44.81 -35.07
C PHE A 97 13.47 44.87 -33.97
N ALA A 98 13.49 45.97 -33.23
CA ALA A 98 14.46 46.18 -32.15
C ALA A 98 14.32 45.15 -31.04
N HIS A 99 13.07 44.83 -30.69
CA HIS A 99 12.71 43.78 -29.74
C HIS A 99 12.28 42.53 -30.48
N GLU A 100 13.04 41.45 -30.32
CA GLU A 100 12.82 40.17 -31.01
C GLU A 100 11.45 39.56 -30.67
N GLU A 101 11.08 39.49 -29.39
CA GLU A 101 9.79 38.93 -28.97
C GLU A 101 8.59 39.73 -29.50
N LEU A 102 8.71 41.06 -29.58
CA LEU A 102 7.70 41.94 -30.19
C LEU A 102 7.61 41.68 -31.70
N GLY A 103 8.77 41.59 -32.37
CA GLY A 103 8.86 41.26 -33.78
C GLY A 103 8.21 39.92 -34.10
N ASP A 104 8.52 38.88 -33.32
CA ASP A 104 7.94 37.56 -33.46
C ASP A 104 6.43 37.55 -33.24
N TRP A 105 5.94 38.33 -32.28
CA TRP A 105 4.52 38.46 -32.01
C TRP A 105 3.77 39.11 -33.18
N VAL A 106 4.26 40.24 -33.71
CA VAL A 106 3.61 40.91 -34.85
C VAL A 106 3.75 40.08 -36.14
N GLN A 107 4.89 39.43 -36.36
CA GLN A 107 5.13 38.58 -37.53
C GLN A 107 4.27 37.32 -37.47
N GLY A 108 4.20 36.64 -36.33
CA GLY A 108 3.35 35.45 -36.14
C GLY A 108 1.87 35.70 -36.42
N ALA A 109 1.40 36.94 -36.23
CA ALA A 109 0.02 37.33 -36.55
C ALA A 109 -0.33 37.25 -38.04
N HIS A 110 0.68 37.31 -38.93
CA HIS A 110 0.53 37.27 -40.38
C HIS A 110 1.10 36.02 -41.04
N LEU A 111 1.71 35.11 -40.27
CA LEU A 111 2.29 33.89 -40.79
C LEU A 111 1.20 32.91 -41.25
N ASP A 112 1.33 32.39 -42.48
CA ASP A 112 0.58 31.19 -42.91
C ASP A 112 1.18 29.96 -42.22
N LEU A 113 0.57 29.58 -41.10
CA LEU A 113 1.02 28.47 -40.27
C LEU A 113 0.99 27.13 -41.04
N ASP A 114 0.01 26.91 -41.92
CA ASP A 114 -0.12 25.65 -42.65
C ASP A 114 0.94 25.52 -43.74
N ALA A 115 1.27 26.60 -44.44
CA ALA A 115 2.40 26.63 -45.35
C ALA A 115 3.73 26.43 -44.61
N ALA A 116 3.90 27.10 -43.46
CA ALA A 116 5.10 26.98 -42.63
C ALA A 116 5.31 25.55 -42.12
N LEU A 117 4.31 24.92 -41.50
CA LEU A 117 4.40 23.55 -41.00
C LEU A 117 4.65 22.54 -42.13
N ARG A 118 4.02 22.73 -43.30
CA ARG A 118 4.28 21.89 -44.48
C ARG A 118 5.74 21.97 -44.94
N SER A 119 6.33 23.16 -44.93
CA SER A 119 7.73 23.37 -45.35
C SER A 119 8.74 22.91 -44.29
N LEU A 120 8.49 23.19 -43.02
CA LEU A 120 9.45 22.96 -41.93
C LEU A 120 9.40 21.53 -41.41
N VAL A 121 8.20 20.96 -41.27
CA VAL A 121 7.98 19.67 -40.59
C VAL A 121 7.55 18.58 -41.56
N HIS A 122 6.64 18.86 -42.49
CA HIS A 122 6.03 17.82 -43.35
C HIS A 122 6.65 17.70 -44.76
N ARG A 123 7.81 18.31 -45.01
CA ARG A 123 8.47 18.28 -46.33
C ARG A 123 8.79 16.88 -46.84
N TRP A 124 8.97 15.93 -45.92
CA TRP A 124 9.25 14.52 -46.20
C TRP A 124 8.07 13.78 -46.86
N HIS A 125 6.81 14.27 -46.75
CA HIS A 125 5.66 13.68 -47.44
C HIS A 125 5.77 13.76 -48.97
N ARG A 126 6.61 14.65 -49.52
CA ARG A 126 6.83 14.77 -50.98
C ARG A 126 7.59 13.58 -51.59
N GLY A 127 8.25 12.75 -50.77
CA GLY A 127 9.08 11.64 -51.24
C GLY A 127 8.35 10.30 -51.43
N SER A 128 7.05 10.19 -51.12
CA SER A 128 6.35 8.89 -51.02
C SER A 128 5.32 8.60 -52.12
N THR A 129 5.22 9.41 -53.17
CA THR A 129 4.35 9.11 -54.33
C THR A 129 5.00 9.54 -55.65
N GLY A 130 5.52 8.57 -56.40
CA GLY A 130 5.80 8.68 -57.85
C GLY A 130 7.23 9.10 -58.26
N PRO A 131 7.69 8.70 -59.46
CA PRO A 131 9.08 8.91 -59.89
C PRO A 131 9.39 10.40 -60.06
N ALA A 132 10.61 10.78 -59.67
CA ALA A 132 11.12 12.15 -59.66
C ALA A 132 10.78 12.93 -60.95
N PRO A 133 10.22 14.14 -60.87
CA PRO A 133 10.17 15.01 -62.03
C PRO A 133 11.57 15.58 -62.30
N HIS A 134 11.96 15.49 -63.56
CA HIS A 134 13.13 16.14 -64.16
C HIS A 134 13.19 17.66 -63.88
N PRO A 135 14.38 18.29 -64.00
CA PRO A 135 14.60 19.65 -63.52
C PRO A 135 13.82 20.65 -64.38
N HIS A 136 12.80 21.26 -63.80
CA HIS A 136 12.13 22.38 -64.44
C HIS A 136 12.99 23.65 -64.32
N SER A 137 13.13 24.26 -65.49
CA SER A 137 13.85 25.47 -65.85
C SER A 137 13.37 26.74 -65.15
N GLY A 138 14.34 27.51 -64.64
CA GLY A 138 14.39 28.98 -64.65
C GLY A 138 13.23 29.77 -64.04
N GLY A 139 13.44 30.34 -62.84
CA GLY A 139 12.78 31.59 -62.45
C GLY A 139 12.25 31.70 -61.02
N GLU A 140 12.17 30.62 -60.24
CA GLU A 140 11.75 30.73 -58.83
C GLU A 140 12.98 30.83 -57.91
N PRO A 141 13.08 31.87 -57.06
CA PRO A 141 14.16 31.95 -56.09
C PRO A 141 14.07 30.73 -55.16
N ARG A 142 15.12 29.91 -55.15
CA ARG A 142 15.28 28.80 -54.20
C ARG A 142 15.08 29.38 -52.80
N SER A 143 13.99 28.99 -52.13
CA SER A 143 13.73 29.36 -50.74
C SER A 143 14.85 28.80 -49.88
N LEU A 144 15.74 29.67 -49.39
CA LEU A 144 16.78 29.30 -48.44
C LEU A 144 16.11 28.66 -47.20
N PRO A 145 16.70 27.61 -46.60
CA PRO A 145 16.13 26.97 -45.42
C PRO A 145 15.96 28.01 -44.30
N VAL A 146 14.79 28.01 -43.66
CA VAL A 146 14.47 28.94 -42.58
C VAL A 146 15.42 28.65 -41.40
N PRO A 147 16.21 29.64 -40.93
CA PRO A 147 17.11 29.45 -39.81
C PRO A 147 16.37 29.12 -38.50
N ARG A 148 16.94 28.24 -37.69
CA ARG A 148 16.39 27.79 -36.39
C ARG A 148 16.11 28.93 -35.40
N HIS A 149 16.88 30.03 -35.46
CA HIS A 149 16.63 31.20 -34.61
C HIS A 149 15.31 31.91 -34.96
N ARG A 150 14.72 31.67 -36.13
CA ARG A 150 13.42 32.22 -36.58
C ARG A 150 12.23 31.36 -36.14
N ILE A 151 12.37 30.61 -35.05
CA ILE A 151 11.29 29.78 -34.50
C ILE A 151 10.19 30.60 -33.83
N GLY A 152 10.54 31.78 -33.31
CA GLY A 152 9.64 32.64 -32.55
C GLY A 152 8.32 32.98 -33.25
N PRO A 153 8.31 33.48 -34.50
CA PRO A 153 7.07 33.80 -35.21
C PRO A 153 6.16 32.58 -35.43
N VAL A 154 6.76 31.40 -35.63
CA VAL A 154 6.01 30.14 -35.83
C VAL A 154 5.35 29.69 -34.53
N ILE A 155 6.06 29.78 -33.39
CA ILE A 155 5.47 29.53 -32.07
C ILE A 155 4.34 30.53 -31.79
N GLN A 156 4.52 31.81 -32.13
CA GLN A 156 3.47 32.81 -31.93
C GLN A 156 2.23 32.51 -32.79
N ALA A 157 2.40 32.09 -34.04
CA ALA A 157 1.30 31.66 -34.89
C ALA A 157 0.56 30.43 -34.32
N MET A 158 1.29 29.47 -33.73
CA MET A 158 0.70 28.32 -33.03
C MET A 158 -0.15 28.75 -31.82
N VAL A 159 0.37 29.62 -30.95
CA VAL A 159 -0.38 30.11 -29.78
C VAL A 159 -1.61 30.92 -30.21
N LEU A 160 -1.46 31.75 -31.24
CA LEU A 160 -2.55 32.54 -31.81
C LEU A 160 -3.66 31.69 -32.43
N LEU A 161 -3.31 30.55 -33.06
CA LEU A 161 -4.29 29.57 -33.56
C LEU A 161 -5.21 29.10 -32.43
N GLY A 162 -4.64 28.75 -31.27
CA GLY A 162 -5.41 28.31 -30.11
C GLY A 162 -6.38 29.37 -29.57
N ARG A 163 -6.01 30.66 -29.66
CA ARG A 163 -6.87 31.77 -29.28
C ARG A 163 -7.99 32.04 -30.30
N ARG A 164 -7.66 32.05 -31.59
CA ARG A 164 -8.62 32.40 -32.66
C ARG A 164 -9.59 31.27 -33.00
N GLN A 165 -9.13 30.02 -32.97
CA GLN A 165 -9.89 28.85 -33.41
C GLN A 165 -10.18 27.85 -32.26
N GLY A 166 -9.73 28.17 -31.05
CA GLY A 166 -9.97 27.36 -29.85
C GLY A 166 -8.87 26.34 -29.55
N THR A 167 -8.89 25.83 -28.31
CA THR A 167 -7.87 24.91 -27.78
C THR A 167 -7.79 23.60 -28.56
N ALA A 168 -8.91 23.11 -29.12
CA ALA A 168 -8.96 21.90 -29.93
C ALA A 168 -8.14 22.02 -31.22
N ALA A 169 -8.17 23.18 -31.90
CA ALA A 169 -7.40 23.40 -33.12
C ALA A 169 -5.90 23.32 -32.85
N LEU A 170 -5.43 23.98 -31.78
CA LEU A 170 -4.02 23.90 -31.37
C LEU A 170 -3.63 22.49 -30.90
N ALA A 171 -4.50 21.81 -30.14
CA ALA A 171 -4.26 20.44 -29.70
C ALA A 171 -4.11 19.47 -30.86
N HIS A 172 -4.91 19.62 -31.92
CA HIS A 172 -4.80 18.83 -33.14
C HIS A 172 -3.44 19.03 -33.82
N ARG A 173 -3.00 20.30 -33.99
CA ARG A 173 -1.67 20.59 -34.53
C ARG A 173 -0.53 20.04 -33.68
N MET A 174 -0.64 20.11 -32.36
CA MET A 174 0.36 19.51 -31.47
C MET A 174 0.40 17.98 -31.59
N ALA A 175 -0.76 17.33 -31.78
CA ALA A 175 -0.82 15.89 -32.04
C ALA A 175 -0.17 15.54 -33.40
N ASP A 176 -0.40 16.33 -34.44
CA ASP A 176 0.25 16.17 -35.75
C ASP A 176 1.78 16.29 -35.64
N LEU A 177 2.28 17.19 -34.78
CA LEU A 177 3.72 17.32 -34.51
C LEU A 177 4.28 16.09 -33.79
N ILE A 178 3.56 15.51 -32.83
CA ILE A 178 3.98 14.26 -32.16
C ILE A 178 4.01 13.10 -33.17
N GLU A 179 3.00 13.00 -34.04
CA GLU A 179 3.00 11.99 -35.10
C GLU A 179 4.14 12.20 -36.10
N ALA A 180 4.45 13.44 -36.46
CA ALA A 180 5.61 13.75 -37.29
C ALA A 180 6.91 13.31 -36.62
N LEU A 181 7.09 13.55 -35.31
CA LEU A 181 8.27 13.10 -34.56
C LEU A 181 8.44 11.57 -34.60
N ASP A 182 7.36 10.81 -34.42
CA ASP A 182 7.39 9.34 -34.50
C ASP A 182 7.86 8.86 -35.89
N ARG A 183 7.47 9.55 -36.96
CA ARG A 183 7.81 9.17 -38.34
C ARG A 183 9.20 9.65 -38.78
N LEU A 184 9.64 10.78 -38.24
CA LEU A 184 10.92 11.43 -38.54
C LEU A 184 12.09 10.77 -37.80
N TRP A 185 11.84 10.07 -36.70
CA TRP A 185 12.88 9.44 -35.90
C TRP A 185 12.64 7.94 -35.72
N THR A 186 13.24 7.16 -36.62
CA THR A 186 13.20 5.68 -36.61
C THR A 186 14.29 5.07 -35.73
N ASP A 187 14.26 3.75 -35.56
CA ASP A 187 15.27 3.01 -34.78
C ASP A 187 16.67 3.13 -35.42
N ASP A 188 16.75 3.30 -36.75
CA ASP A 188 17.99 3.52 -37.50
C ASP A 188 18.51 4.97 -37.46
N GLY A 189 17.87 5.87 -36.68
CA GLY A 189 18.24 7.29 -36.57
C GLY A 189 17.27 8.27 -37.24
N PRO A 190 17.58 9.59 -37.23
CA PRO A 190 16.71 10.62 -37.81
C PRO A 190 16.67 10.55 -39.33
N ARG A 191 15.46 10.43 -39.91
CA ARG A 191 15.24 10.53 -41.35
C ARG A 191 15.46 11.94 -41.87
N ASP A 192 15.11 12.93 -41.05
CA ASP A 192 15.35 14.35 -41.31
C ASP A 192 15.51 15.06 -39.96
N GLU A 193 16.78 15.24 -39.56
CA GLU A 193 17.16 15.81 -38.26
C GLU A 193 16.63 17.23 -38.06
N ASP A 194 16.61 18.03 -39.13
CA ASP A 194 16.15 19.40 -39.04
C ASP A 194 14.62 19.49 -38.92
N ALA A 195 13.86 18.65 -39.64
CA ALA A 195 12.41 18.57 -39.47
C ALA A 195 12.03 18.05 -38.07
N ALA A 196 12.79 17.10 -37.53
CA ALA A 196 12.60 16.59 -36.17
C ALA A 196 12.89 17.67 -35.11
N TRP A 197 13.95 18.46 -35.30
CA TRP A 197 14.28 19.61 -34.47
C TRP A 197 13.12 20.61 -34.45
N TRP A 198 12.59 21.00 -35.62
CA TRP A 198 11.45 21.91 -35.72
C TRP A 198 10.21 21.37 -35.01
N ALA A 199 9.83 20.11 -35.24
CA ALA A 199 8.66 19.53 -34.61
C ALA A 199 8.77 19.52 -33.06
N ALA A 200 9.92 19.12 -32.51
CA ALA A 200 10.16 19.09 -31.07
C ALA A 200 10.15 20.50 -30.45
N HIS A 201 10.85 21.46 -31.06
CA HIS A 201 10.98 22.81 -30.51
C HIS A 201 9.70 23.64 -30.67
N LEU A 202 8.92 23.43 -31.73
CA LEU A 202 7.60 24.05 -31.90
C LEU A 202 6.62 23.52 -30.86
N LEU A 203 6.62 22.21 -30.61
CA LEU A 203 5.78 21.59 -29.58
C LEU A 203 6.16 22.10 -28.18
N ASN A 204 7.46 22.06 -27.84
CA ASN A 204 7.99 22.54 -26.56
C ASN A 204 7.66 24.03 -26.34
N GLY A 205 8.05 24.88 -27.28
CA GLY A 205 7.86 26.33 -27.19
C GLY A 205 6.40 26.76 -27.12
N SER A 206 5.50 26.07 -27.85
CA SER A 206 4.07 26.35 -27.81
C SER A 206 3.45 25.96 -26.46
N LEU A 207 3.77 24.76 -25.94
CA LEU A 207 3.25 24.27 -24.65
C LEU A 207 3.74 25.08 -23.43
N LEU A 208 4.95 25.66 -23.50
CA LEU A 208 5.45 26.54 -22.43
C LEU A 208 4.84 27.95 -22.45
N ARG A 209 4.33 28.40 -23.60
CA ARG A 209 3.75 29.75 -23.77
C ARG A 209 2.23 29.82 -23.59
N VAL A 210 1.51 28.68 -23.61
CA VAL A 210 0.08 28.70 -23.31
C VAL A 210 -0.19 29.13 -21.86
N PRO A 211 -1.21 29.97 -21.61
CA PRO A 211 -1.49 30.47 -20.26
C PRO A 211 -2.02 29.40 -19.30
N ASP A 212 -2.74 28.41 -19.83
CA ASP A 212 -3.25 27.23 -19.12
C ASP A 212 -3.02 25.98 -20.00
N ALA A 213 -2.27 25.01 -19.47
CA ALA A 213 -1.96 23.78 -20.20
C ALA A 213 -3.01 22.67 -19.99
N ARG A 214 -4.00 22.84 -19.10
CA ARG A 214 -5.03 21.82 -18.82
C ARG A 214 -5.81 21.33 -20.05
N PRO A 215 -6.21 22.19 -21.01
CA PRO A 215 -6.90 21.74 -22.22
C PRO A 215 -6.06 20.77 -23.08
N TYR A 216 -4.74 20.76 -22.89
CA TYR A 216 -3.79 19.96 -23.66
C TYR A 216 -3.32 18.70 -22.92
N LEU A 217 -3.97 18.32 -21.80
CA LEU A 217 -3.62 17.11 -21.05
C LEU A 217 -3.65 15.83 -21.89
N GLY A 218 -4.55 15.75 -22.88
CA GLY A 218 -4.58 14.63 -23.83
C GLY A 218 -3.28 14.51 -24.62
N VAL A 219 -2.81 15.63 -25.19
CA VAL A 219 -1.55 15.73 -25.94
C VAL A 219 -0.36 15.40 -25.03
N LEU A 220 -0.32 15.97 -23.82
CA LEU A 220 0.73 15.74 -22.83
C LEU A 220 0.80 14.26 -22.39
N ARG A 221 -0.34 13.60 -22.21
CA ARG A 221 -0.39 12.15 -21.90
C ARG A 221 0.12 11.30 -23.05
N VAL A 222 -0.20 11.67 -24.30
CA VAL A 222 0.34 10.98 -25.49
C VAL A 222 1.85 11.15 -25.56
N LEU A 223 2.36 12.36 -25.37
CA LEU A 223 3.79 12.66 -25.34
C LEU A 223 4.50 11.86 -24.25
N ALA A 224 3.98 11.85 -23.02
CA ALA A 224 4.52 11.05 -21.93
C ALA A 224 4.56 9.55 -22.27
N GLY A 225 3.48 9.02 -22.85
CA GLY A 225 3.41 7.62 -23.28
C GLY A 225 4.38 7.27 -24.43
N ARG A 226 4.72 8.24 -25.30
CA ARG A 226 5.76 8.05 -26.32
C ARG A 226 7.16 8.00 -25.71
N ILE A 227 7.46 8.93 -24.80
CA ILE A 227 8.74 8.97 -24.06
C ILE A 227 8.95 7.64 -23.33
N THR A 228 7.96 7.18 -22.55
CA THR A 228 8.08 5.93 -21.78
C THR A 228 8.23 4.69 -22.68
N ARG A 229 7.47 4.60 -23.77
CA ARG A 229 7.60 3.47 -24.72
C ARG A 229 8.97 3.43 -25.37
N ARG A 230 9.48 4.58 -25.82
CA ARG A 230 10.81 4.69 -26.43
C ARG A 230 11.92 4.37 -25.44
N SER A 231 11.72 4.74 -24.18
CA SER A 231 12.68 4.44 -23.11
C SER A 231 12.78 2.94 -22.80
N ALA A 232 11.72 2.17 -23.04
CA ALA A 232 11.66 0.74 -22.74
C ALA A 232 12.12 -0.17 -23.89
N ALA A 233 12.53 0.39 -25.04
CA ALA A 233 12.94 -0.39 -26.21
C ALA A 233 14.29 -1.09 -25.94
N PRO A 234 14.37 -2.44 -26.02
CA PRO A 234 15.58 -3.22 -25.64
C PRO A 234 16.81 -2.94 -26.51
N ASP A 235 16.60 -2.63 -27.80
CA ASP A 235 17.64 -2.46 -28.82
C ASP A 235 17.67 -1.04 -29.42
N GLY A 236 16.97 -0.09 -28.79
CA GLY A 236 16.94 1.30 -29.26
C GLY A 236 18.28 2.00 -29.02
N PRO A 237 18.65 3.02 -29.82
CA PRO A 237 19.79 3.87 -29.48
C PRO A 237 19.59 4.36 -28.04
N GLY A 238 20.63 4.36 -27.21
CA GLY A 238 20.59 4.81 -25.81
C GLY A 238 20.25 6.29 -25.62
N ASP A 239 19.58 6.90 -26.59
CA ASP A 239 19.16 8.28 -26.73
C ASP A 239 17.66 8.32 -27.07
N LEU A 240 16.93 9.21 -26.40
CA LEU A 240 15.51 9.47 -26.65
C LEU A 240 15.28 10.20 -27.99
N GLY A 241 16.35 10.57 -28.68
CA GLY A 241 16.33 11.27 -29.94
C GLY A 241 15.63 12.62 -29.79
N ALA A 242 14.75 12.95 -30.73
CA ALA A 242 13.98 14.20 -30.66
C ALA A 242 13.06 14.33 -29.41
N TYR A 243 12.80 13.24 -28.68
CA TYR A 243 12.08 13.29 -27.41
C TYR A 243 12.96 13.66 -26.20
N GLY A 244 14.29 13.76 -26.38
CA GLY A 244 15.24 14.22 -25.36
C GLY A 244 14.90 15.60 -24.81
N GLU A 245 14.35 16.49 -25.67
CA GLU A 245 13.94 17.86 -25.36
C GLU A 245 12.83 17.98 -24.29
N PHE A 246 12.16 16.87 -23.96
CA PHE A 246 11.06 16.83 -22.98
C PHE A 246 11.48 16.23 -21.64
N GLY A 247 12.63 16.67 -21.12
CA GLY A 247 13.17 16.25 -19.82
C GLY A 247 12.37 16.78 -18.61
N PRO A 248 12.76 16.42 -17.37
CA PRO A 248 12.03 16.80 -16.16
C PRO A 248 11.83 18.32 -15.98
N TRP A 249 12.76 19.13 -16.48
CA TRP A 249 12.65 20.59 -16.48
C TRP A 249 11.43 21.11 -17.26
N PHE A 250 11.09 20.46 -18.38
CA PHE A 250 9.97 20.84 -19.23
C PHE A 250 8.65 20.66 -18.48
N TRP A 251 8.43 19.48 -17.92
CA TRP A 251 7.21 19.14 -17.16
C TRP A 251 7.03 20.01 -15.91
N ARG A 252 8.13 20.43 -15.28
CA ARG A 252 8.11 21.39 -14.16
C ARG A 252 7.67 22.80 -14.58
N ARG A 253 8.05 23.25 -15.78
CA ARG A 253 7.73 24.59 -16.27
C ARG A 253 6.33 24.74 -16.84
N LEU A 254 5.64 23.63 -17.14
CA LEU A 254 4.26 23.65 -17.61
C LEU A 254 3.33 24.31 -16.58
N ARG A 255 2.46 25.19 -17.09
CA ARG A 255 1.41 25.88 -16.31
C ARG A 255 0.22 24.95 -16.08
N LEU A 256 0.37 24.09 -15.08
CA LEU A 256 -0.61 23.09 -14.66
C LEU A 256 -0.85 23.16 -13.14
N PRO A 257 -2.04 22.80 -12.66
CA PRO A 257 -2.24 22.45 -11.25
C PRO A 257 -1.31 21.31 -10.83
N GLU A 258 -1.01 21.23 -9.52
CA GLU A 258 -0.16 20.15 -9.00
C GLU A 258 -0.70 18.77 -9.30
N GLU A 259 -2.02 18.56 -9.16
CA GLU A 259 -2.65 17.25 -9.40
C GLU A 259 -2.34 16.71 -10.79
N ASP A 260 -2.57 17.52 -11.82
CA ASP A 260 -2.31 17.15 -13.21
C ASP A 260 -0.81 16.95 -13.48
N ARG A 261 0.04 17.81 -12.89
CA ARG A 261 1.50 17.69 -13.06
C ARG A 261 2.02 16.40 -12.44
N ILE A 262 1.57 16.06 -11.23
CA ILE A 262 1.97 14.84 -10.54
C ILE A 262 1.43 13.60 -11.28
N ASP A 263 0.22 13.61 -11.84
CA ASP A 263 -0.25 12.49 -12.69
C ASP A 263 0.61 12.31 -13.96
N LEU A 264 1.04 13.40 -14.60
CA LEU A 264 1.93 13.33 -15.76
C LEU A 264 3.31 12.78 -15.37
N LEU A 265 3.89 13.26 -14.27
CA LEU A 265 5.16 12.75 -13.77
C LEU A 265 5.07 11.27 -13.40
N ARG A 266 3.96 10.81 -12.78
CA ARG A 266 3.68 9.38 -12.53
C ARG A 266 3.77 8.54 -13.79
N ARG A 267 3.30 9.06 -14.92
CA ARG A 267 3.34 8.34 -16.20
C ARG A 267 4.75 8.22 -16.74
N LEU A 268 5.60 9.19 -16.44
CA LEU A 268 6.98 9.30 -16.92
C LEU A 268 8.00 8.57 -16.05
N VAL A 269 7.77 8.37 -14.74
CA VAL A 269 8.72 7.69 -13.83
C VAL A 269 9.27 6.35 -14.35
N PRO A 270 8.50 5.49 -15.06
CA PRO A 270 9.08 4.28 -15.66
C PRO A 270 10.26 4.53 -16.61
N ALA A 271 10.40 5.74 -17.17
CA ALA A 271 11.50 6.15 -18.04
C ALA A 271 12.79 6.59 -17.30
N ASP A 272 12.83 6.56 -15.96
CA ASP A 272 13.97 7.05 -15.15
C ASP A 272 15.26 6.21 -15.25
N GLY A 273 15.23 5.07 -15.95
CA GLY A 273 16.36 4.13 -16.04
C GLY A 273 17.43 4.44 -17.09
N LEU A 274 17.24 5.45 -17.96
CA LEU A 274 18.19 5.79 -19.02
C LEU A 274 19.08 6.99 -18.64
N PRO A 275 20.39 6.98 -18.97
CA PRO A 275 21.24 8.16 -18.89
C PRO A 275 20.68 9.27 -19.79
N ARG A 276 20.59 10.51 -19.28
CA ARG A 276 20.07 11.66 -20.04
C ARG A 276 21.18 12.68 -20.31
N THR A 277 21.06 13.38 -21.43
CA THR A 277 22.00 14.44 -21.85
C THR A 277 21.90 15.72 -21.00
N ASP A 278 20.77 15.95 -20.32
CA ASP A 278 20.44 17.16 -19.53
C ASP A 278 20.94 17.14 -18.07
N GLY A 279 21.93 16.28 -17.77
CA GLY A 279 22.35 15.98 -16.40
C GLY A 279 21.41 14.97 -15.74
N ASP A 280 21.92 14.29 -14.72
CA ASP A 280 21.37 13.06 -14.13
C ASP A 280 19.98 13.17 -13.45
N GLU A 281 19.22 14.25 -13.68
CA GLU A 281 17.91 14.47 -13.03
C GLU A 281 16.84 13.52 -13.61
N ARG A 282 16.23 12.73 -12.73
CA ARG A 282 15.13 11.81 -13.02
C ARG A 282 13.78 12.50 -12.89
N TYR A 283 12.71 11.95 -13.48
CA TYR A 283 11.34 12.40 -13.26
C TYR A 283 10.93 12.25 -11.79
N LEU A 284 11.39 11.18 -11.11
CA LEU A 284 11.18 11.05 -9.66
C LEU A 284 11.85 12.17 -8.86
N ASP A 285 13.01 12.70 -9.29
CA ASP A 285 13.66 13.84 -8.65
C ASP A 285 12.82 15.12 -8.81
N ALA A 286 12.20 15.31 -9.99
CA ALA A 286 11.27 16.41 -10.18
C ALA A 286 10.06 16.33 -9.23
N VAL A 287 9.54 15.12 -8.97
CA VAL A 287 8.49 14.87 -7.97
C VAL A 287 9.01 15.17 -6.56
N ALA A 288 10.21 14.72 -6.22
CA ALA A 288 10.84 14.98 -4.92
C ALA A 288 11.05 16.49 -4.66
N ARG A 289 11.34 17.27 -5.71
CA ARG A 289 11.39 18.74 -5.63
C ARG A 289 10.02 19.37 -5.45
N ARG A 290 8.96 18.86 -6.11
CA ARG A 290 7.58 19.34 -5.86
C ARG A 290 7.17 19.06 -4.42
N LEU A 291 7.44 17.85 -3.93
CA LEU A 291 7.19 17.45 -2.55
C LEU A 291 7.94 18.36 -1.55
N ALA A 292 9.17 18.75 -1.84
CA ALA A 292 9.92 19.68 -1.00
C ALA A 292 9.37 21.11 -1.00
N LEU A 293 8.65 21.53 -2.05
CA LEU A 293 8.06 22.86 -2.15
C LEU A 293 6.69 22.94 -1.48
N ASP A 294 5.88 21.89 -1.60
CA ASP A 294 4.53 21.81 -1.04
C ASP A 294 4.17 20.37 -0.67
N ALA A 295 4.66 19.93 0.49
CA ALA A 295 4.46 18.56 0.96
C ALA A 295 2.97 18.23 1.23
N PRO A 296 2.19 19.09 1.93
CA PRO A 296 0.78 18.79 2.21
C PRO A 296 -0.07 18.56 0.96
N THR A 297 0.22 19.27 -0.14
CA THR A 297 -0.50 19.06 -1.42
C THR A 297 -0.04 17.79 -2.15
N VAL A 298 1.25 17.47 -2.13
CA VAL A 298 1.83 16.39 -2.95
C VAL A 298 1.72 15.00 -2.29
N GLN A 299 1.77 14.90 -0.96
CA GLN A 299 1.71 13.61 -0.25
C GLN A 299 0.42 12.80 -0.56
N PRO A 300 -0.80 13.39 -0.53
CA PRO A 300 -2.01 12.67 -0.90
C PRO A 300 -2.00 12.23 -2.37
N LEU A 301 -1.39 13.02 -3.26
CA LEU A 301 -1.27 12.69 -4.68
C LEU A 301 -0.34 11.49 -4.90
N LEU A 302 0.75 11.40 -4.14
CA LEU A 302 1.65 10.23 -4.16
C LEU A 302 0.98 8.97 -3.60
N CYS A 303 0.12 9.09 -2.59
CA CYS A 303 -0.65 7.95 -2.08
C CYS A 303 -1.54 7.31 -3.16
N ARG A 304 -2.03 8.10 -4.13
CA ARG A 304 -2.79 7.59 -5.30
C ARG A 304 -1.95 6.73 -6.24
N TRP A 305 -0.63 6.72 -6.11
CA TRP A 305 0.27 5.91 -6.92
C TRP A 305 0.40 4.49 -6.40
N PHE A 306 -0.09 4.17 -5.20
CA PHE A 306 0.10 2.87 -4.57
C PHE A 306 -0.49 1.68 -5.34
N THR A 307 -1.40 1.93 -6.28
CA THR A 307 -1.97 0.91 -7.17
C THR A 307 -1.23 0.78 -8.51
N ASP A 308 -0.20 1.60 -8.75
CA ASP A 308 0.51 1.66 -10.03
C ASP A 308 1.71 0.71 -10.06
N GLU A 309 1.45 -0.53 -10.49
CA GLU A 309 2.45 -1.60 -10.53
C GLU A 309 3.29 -1.63 -11.82
N ARG A 310 3.33 -0.53 -12.58
CA ARG A 310 4.20 -0.45 -13.77
C ARG A 310 5.67 -0.52 -13.33
N PRO A 311 6.50 -1.38 -13.94
CA PRO A 311 7.89 -1.54 -13.55
C PRO A 311 8.73 -0.33 -13.97
N LEU A 312 9.70 0.03 -13.15
CA LEU A 312 10.72 1.00 -13.48
C LEU A 312 11.82 0.34 -14.29
N LEU A 313 12.37 1.06 -15.27
CA LEU A 313 13.57 0.64 -15.96
C LEU A 313 14.74 0.72 -14.98
N VAL A 314 15.48 -0.38 -14.88
CA VAL A 314 16.71 -0.43 -14.10
C VAL A 314 17.85 -0.25 -15.09
N GLY A 315 18.84 0.60 -14.76
CA GLY A 315 19.96 0.88 -15.63
C GLY A 315 20.75 -0.38 -16.03
N PRO A 316 21.49 -0.35 -17.14
CA PRO A 316 22.18 -1.52 -17.71
C PRO A 316 23.19 -2.18 -16.76
N ASP A 317 23.71 -1.46 -15.77
CA ASP A 317 24.68 -1.95 -14.78
C ASP A 317 24.04 -2.60 -13.53
N ALA A 318 22.71 -2.64 -13.45
CA ALA A 318 22.06 -3.21 -12.28
C ALA A 318 22.02 -4.75 -12.37
N PRO A 319 22.31 -5.45 -11.26
CA PRO A 319 22.21 -6.91 -11.22
C PRO A 319 20.79 -7.35 -11.62
N ASP A 320 20.66 -8.56 -12.17
CA ASP A 320 19.37 -9.17 -12.51
C ASP A 320 18.53 -9.34 -11.23
N VAL A 321 17.81 -8.29 -10.85
CA VAL A 321 16.94 -8.30 -9.67
C VAL A 321 15.63 -8.99 -10.11
N PRO A 322 15.23 -10.10 -9.47
CA PRO A 322 14.06 -10.88 -9.87
C PRO A 322 12.73 -10.12 -9.76
N LEU A 323 12.70 -9.01 -9.00
CA LEU A 323 11.56 -8.09 -8.92
C LEU A 323 12.02 -6.66 -9.27
N ARG A 324 11.56 -6.14 -10.41
CA ARG A 324 11.81 -4.74 -10.77
C ARG A 324 10.98 -3.83 -9.86
N PRO A 325 11.57 -2.75 -9.30
CA PRO A 325 10.82 -1.78 -8.51
C PRO A 325 9.69 -1.18 -9.37
N THR A 326 8.53 -0.93 -8.76
CA THR A 326 7.36 -0.36 -9.45
C THR A 326 7.19 1.12 -9.13
N VAL A 327 6.33 1.82 -9.89
CA VAL A 327 5.95 3.21 -9.58
C VAL A 327 5.37 3.32 -8.17
N ALA A 328 4.52 2.37 -7.77
CA ALA A 328 3.98 2.28 -6.42
C ALA A 328 5.07 2.14 -5.35
N ALA A 329 6.05 1.25 -5.58
CA ALA A 329 7.18 1.07 -4.66
C ALA A 329 8.06 2.33 -4.56
N ALA A 330 8.29 3.03 -5.68
CA ALA A 330 9.05 4.28 -5.68
C ALA A 330 8.31 5.42 -4.97
N ALA A 331 6.99 5.53 -5.11
CA ALA A 331 6.19 6.49 -4.35
C ALA A 331 6.26 6.20 -2.84
N GLN A 332 6.11 4.94 -2.45
CA GLN A 332 6.22 4.49 -1.06
C GLN A 332 7.60 4.83 -0.49
N ALA A 333 8.67 4.50 -1.22
CA ALA A 333 10.04 4.81 -0.83
C ALA A 333 10.30 6.32 -0.73
N LEU A 334 9.80 7.12 -1.67
CA LEU A 334 9.96 8.58 -1.65
C LEU A 334 9.25 9.21 -0.45
N LEU A 335 8.01 8.80 -0.16
CA LEU A 335 7.26 9.27 1.01
C LEU A 335 7.98 8.91 2.32
N TYR A 336 8.53 7.70 2.43
CA TYR A 336 9.31 7.28 3.59
C TYR A 336 10.64 8.03 3.73
N ALA A 337 11.35 8.23 2.62
CA ALA A 337 12.64 8.94 2.60
C ALA A 337 12.51 10.44 2.90
N ARG A 338 11.35 11.05 2.58
CA ARG A 338 11.06 12.48 2.80
C ARG A 338 9.95 12.71 3.82
N ARG A 339 9.80 11.78 4.76
CA ARG A 339 8.75 11.79 5.81
C ARG A 339 8.84 12.99 6.75
N ASP A 340 10.02 13.55 6.90
CA ASP A 340 10.36 14.67 7.78
C ASP A 340 9.74 16.01 7.36
N LEU A 341 9.35 16.16 6.08
CA LEU A 341 8.87 17.43 5.53
C LEU A 341 7.53 17.90 6.13
N ALA A 342 6.57 16.99 6.22
CA ALA A 342 5.22 17.25 6.73
C ALA A 342 4.65 15.95 7.26
N LEU A 343 5.22 15.46 8.37
CA LEU A 343 4.90 14.14 8.90
C LEU A 343 3.44 14.03 9.39
N ASP A 344 2.91 15.13 9.93
CA ASP A 344 1.53 15.21 10.39
C ASP A 344 0.53 15.05 9.23
N ASP A 345 0.71 15.82 8.16
CA ASP A 345 -0.09 15.69 6.93
C ASP A 345 0.10 14.34 6.25
N LEU A 346 1.32 13.76 6.31
CA LEU A 346 1.60 12.44 5.76
C LEU A 346 0.77 11.36 6.45
N THR A 347 0.77 11.34 7.78
CA THR A 347 -0.02 10.36 8.54
C THR A 347 -1.52 10.48 8.21
N ASP A 348 -2.01 11.72 8.08
CA ASP A 348 -3.39 12.02 7.71
C ASP A 348 -3.75 11.58 6.28
N ALA A 349 -2.82 11.74 5.34
CA ALA A 349 -2.98 11.29 3.96
C ALA A 349 -2.94 9.76 3.84
N LEU A 350 -2.04 9.11 4.58
CA LEU A 350 -1.91 7.65 4.61
C LEU A 350 -3.17 7.00 5.19
N ILE A 351 -3.72 7.53 6.29
CA ILE A 351 -4.94 6.95 6.88
C ILE A 351 -6.18 7.18 6.02
N ALA A 352 -6.22 8.27 5.24
CA ALA A 352 -7.27 8.52 4.26
C ALA A 352 -7.19 7.59 3.04
N THR A 353 -6.08 6.86 2.86
CA THR A 353 -5.83 5.98 1.71
C THR A 353 -6.00 4.51 2.09
N PRO A 354 -7.11 3.84 1.72
CA PRO A 354 -7.35 2.43 2.06
C PRO A 354 -6.51 1.49 1.19
N HIS A 355 -5.20 1.40 1.46
CA HIS A 355 -4.26 0.58 0.70
C HIS A 355 -3.24 -0.11 1.62
N GLN A 356 -2.82 -1.34 1.29
CA GLN A 356 -1.85 -2.11 2.08
C GLN A 356 -0.53 -1.33 2.31
N ARG A 357 0.05 -0.77 1.23
CA ARG A 357 1.26 0.06 1.29
C ARG A 357 1.15 1.26 2.25
N ALA A 358 -0.04 1.86 2.38
CA ALA A 358 -0.26 2.94 3.33
C ALA A 358 -0.20 2.42 4.77
N GLY A 359 -0.79 1.24 5.02
CA GLY A 359 -0.68 0.54 6.29
C GLY A 359 0.77 0.15 6.64
N GLU A 360 1.54 -0.34 5.68
CA GLU A 360 2.97 -0.66 5.84
C GLU A 360 3.79 0.58 6.21
N LEU A 361 3.57 1.71 5.53
CA LEU A 361 4.22 2.97 5.89
C LEU A 361 3.84 3.45 7.29
N LEU A 362 2.55 3.38 7.66
CA LEU A 362 2.12 3.75 9.01
C LEU A 362 2.73 2.83 10.09
N LEU A 363 2.92 1.55 9.78
CA LEU A 363 3.63 0.63 10.68
C LEU A 363 5.11 1.01 10.80
N ALA A 364 5.81 1.29 9.69
CA ALA A 364 7.20 1.75 9.72
C ALA A 364 7.34 3.06 10.51
N LEU A 365 6.45 4.04 10.29
CA LEU A 365 6.42 5.28 11.06
C LEU A 365 6.15 5.07 12.54
N ALA A 366 5.42 4.02 12.93
CA ALA A 366 5.23 3.68 14.33
C ALA A 366 6.53 3.16 14.99
N GLU A 367 7.46 2.62 14.21
CA GLU A 367 8.76 2.18 14.68
C GLU A 367 9.76 3.34 14.72
N ASP A 368 9.84 4.12 13.63
CA ASP A 368 10.87 5.15 13.45
C ASP A 368 10.50 6.50 14.05
N GLU A 369 9.21 6.86 14.07
CA GLU A 369 8.70 8.19 14.47
C GLU A 369 7.53 8.11 15.49
N PRO A 370 7.68 7.38 16.63
CA PRO A 370 6.58 7.08 17.55
C PRO A 370 5.91 8.32 18.16
N THR A 371 6.68 9.37 18.46
CA THR A 371 6.17 10.65 18.99
C THR A 371 5.24 11.35 17.98
N ALA A 372 5.58 11.34 16.69
CA ALA A 372 4.73 11.93 15.66
C ALA A 372 3.44 11.14 15.49
N LEU A 373 3.52 9.80 15.51
CA LEU A 373 2.33 8.97 15.42
C LEU A 373 1.43 9.08 16.67
N CYS A 374 1.99 9.31 17.87
CA CYS A 374 1.18 9.63 19.06
C CYS A 374 0.36 10.91 18.87
N ARG A 375 0.95 11.95 18.26
CA ARG A 375 0.22 13.19 17.92
C ARG A 375 -0.87 12.94 16.87
N ALA A 376 -0.58 12.14 15.84
CA ALA A 376 -1.56 11.76 14.83
C ALA A 376 -2.74 11.00 15.44
N VAL A 377 -2.47 10.01 16.29
CA VAL A 377 -3.49 9.24 17.02
C VAL A 377 -4.39 10.14 17.86
N GLU A 378 -3.82 11.12 18.56
CA GLU A 378 -4.59 12.07 19.36
C GLU A 378 -5.49 12.97 18.50
N ARG A 379 -5.00 13.45 17.35
CA ARG A 379 -5.82 14.17 16.37
C ARG A 379 -6.94 13.31 15.80
N TRP A 380 -6.64 12.07 15.43
CA TRP A 380 -7.62 11.15 14.84
C TRP A 380 -8.72 10.75 15.82
N ALA A 381 -8.41 10.61 17.10
CA ALA A 381 -9.41 10.34 18.14
C ALA A 381 -10.41 11.50 18.29
N ARG A 382 -9.96 12.75 18.09
CA ARG A 382 -10.80 13.96 18.12
C ARG A 382 -11.59 14.23 16.85
N ASP A 383 -11.35 13.48 15.78
CA ASP A 383 -12.05 13.69 14.50
C ASP A 383 -13.51 13.21 14.64
N GLU A 384 -14.44 14.18 14.72
CA GLU A 384 -15.87 13.91 14.93
C GLU A 384 -16.53 13.33 13.68
N ASP A 385 -16.13 13.81 12.50
CA ASP A 385 -16.79 13.50 11.22
C ASP A 385 -16.42 12.11 10.66
N ARG A 386 -15.26 11.56 11.05
CA ARG A 386 -14.67 10.39 10.38
C ARG A 386 -14.45 9.21 11.32
N PRO A 387 -15.41 8.26 11.43
CA PRO A 387 -15.27 7.08 12.31
C PRO A 387 -14.06 6.21 11.96
N ALA A 388 -13.67 6.13 10.68
CA ALA A 388 -12.49 5.37 10.26
C ALA A 388 -11.19 5.87 10.91
N ARG A 389 -11.06 7.19 11.15
CA ARG A 389 -9.90 7.76 11.86
C ARG A 389 -9.90 7.40 13.34
N ARG A 390 -11.07 7.38 13.99
CA ARG A 390 -11.18 6.94 15.39
C ARG A 390 -10.83 5.46 15.57
N SER A 391 -11.30 4.60 14.67
CA SER A 391 -10.90 3.18 14.65
C SER A 391 -9.39 3.01 14.43
N ALA A 392 -8.79 3.84 13.56
CA ALA A 392 -7.35 3.86 13.37
C ALA A 392 -6.59 4.33 14.62
N ALA A 393 -7.09 5.36 15.31
CA ALA A 393 -6.53 5.84 16.56
C ALA A 393 -6.46 4.72 17.60
N ALA A 394 -7.56 3.99 17.82
CA ALA A 394 -7.58 2.85 18.75
C ALA A 394 -6.56 1.76 18.37
N ARG A 395 -6.45 1.42 17.08
CA ARG A 395 -5.51 0.41 16.57
C ARG A 395 -4.06 0.81 16.77
N TYR A 396 -3.67 2.00 16.31
CA TYR A 396 -2.28 2.46 16.37
C TYR A 396 -1.85 2.85 17.78
N ALA A 397 -2.77 3.33 18.62
CA ALA A 397 -2.49 3.55 20.04
C ALA A 397 -2.07 2.25 20.75
N GLY A 398 -2.76 1.14 20.48
CA GLY A 398 -2.42 -0.17 21.05
C GLY A 398 -1.02 -0.66 20.65
N LEU A 399 -0.65 -0.43 19.39
CA LEU A 399 0.69 -0.73 18.86
C LEU A 399 1.77 0.15 19.52
N LEU A 400 1.52 1.45 19.63
CA LEU A 400 2.47 2.42 20.20
C LEU A 400 2.67 2.24 21.71
N GLN A 401 1.64 1.79 22.43
CA GLN A 401 1.69 1.61 23.87
C GLN A 401 2.83 0.69 24.34
N GLN A 402 3.17 -0.34 23.55
CA GLN A 402 4.27 -1.26 23.88
C GLN A 402 5.65 -0.65 23.63
N ARG A 403 5.73 0.43 22.86
CA ARG A 403 6.98 1.04 22.36
C ARG A 403 7.33 2.33 23.09
N VAL A 404 6.32 3.09 23.51
CA VAL A 404 6.49 4.43 24.07
C VAL A 404 6.82 4.40 25.56
N THR A 405 7.93 5.05 25.92
CA THR A 405 8.34 5.22 27.32
C THR A 405 8.26 6.66 27.83
N ALA A 406 8.25 7.65 26.93
CA ALA A 406 8.19 9.06 27.25
C ALA A 406 6.81 9.47 27.79
N GLU A 407 6.80 10.27 28.87
CA GLU A 407 5.54 10.71 29.50
C GLU A 407 4.69 11.61 28.58
N GLY A 408 5.31 12.46 27.76
CA GLY A 408 4.59 13.30 26.81
C GLY A 408 3.78 12.48 25.80
N ASP A 409 4.37 11.41 25.28
CA ASP A 409 3.72 10.52 24.32
C ASP A 409 2.64 9.66 24.99
N ARG A 410 2.89 9.15 26.21
CA ARG A 410 1.85 8.49 27.02
C ARG A 410 0.68 9.42 27.33
N ALA A 411 0.94 10.70 27.58
CA ALA A 411 -0.11 11.69 27.79
C ALA A 411 -0.98 11.89 26.54
N LEU A 412 -0.39 11.87 25.33
CA LEU A 412 -1.14 11.92 24.07
C LEU A 412 -2.02 10.66 23.88
N LEU A 413 -1.48 9.47 24.13
CA LEU A 413 -2.25 8.22 24.03
C LEU A 413 -3.39 8.16 25.07
N ARG A 414 -3.13 8.62 26.29
CA ARG A 414 -4.14 8.77 27.35
C ARG A 414 -5.22 9.77 26.95
N SER A 415 -4.85 10.93 26.41
CA SER A 415 -5.79 11.94 25.87
C SER A 415 -6.68 11.32 24.79
N ALA A 416 -6.10 10.62 23.82
CA ALA A 416 -6.83 9.93 22.75
C ALA A 416 -7.82 8.90 23.31
N ALA A 417 -7.39 8.06 24.26
CA ALA A 417 -8.25 7.04 24.86
C ALA A 417 -9.42 7.64 25.66
N LEU A 418 -9.20 8.76 26.37
CA LEU A 418 -10.25 9.47 27.07
C LEU A 418 -11.29 10.04 26.11
N VAL A 419 -10.86 10.65 25.00
CA VAL A 419 -11.77 11.17 23.96
C VAL A 419 -12.63 10.05 23.36
N LEU A 420 -12.05 8.87 23.10
CA LEU A 420 -12.80 7.72 22.59
C LEU A 420 -13.82 7.18 23.61
N LEU A 421 -13.52 7.22 24.91
CA LEU A 421 -14.44 6.74 25.95
C LEU A 421 -15.59 7.68 26.26
N ASP A 422 -15.37 8.99 26.14
CA ASP A 422 -16.42 10.00 26.37
C ASP A 422 -17.54 9.91 25.33
N ARG A 423 -17.25 9.29 24.18
CA ARG A 423 -18.20 9.14 23.07
C ARG A 423 -18.95 7.80 23.15
N PRO A 424 -20.28 7.80 23.37
CA PRO A 424 -21.06 6.57 23.46
C PRO A 424 -21.24 5.85 22.10
N GLU A 425 -21.18 6.58 20.98
CA GLU A 425 -21.28 6.04 19.62
C GLU A 425 -20.12 5.10 19.28
N ASP A 426 -18.96 5.31 19.90
CA ASP A 426 -17.73 4.55 19.66
C ASP A 426 -17.58 3.37 20.65
N ALA A 427 -18.70 2.80 21.11
CA ALA A 427 -18.72 1.71 22.11
C ALA A 427 -17.85 0.50 21.72
N GLU A 428 -17.69 0.22 20.43
CA GLU A 428 -16.82 -0.86 19.93
C GLU A 428 -15.32 -0.60 20.20
N LEU A 429 -14.93 0.68 20.36
CA LEU A 429 -13.56 1.12 20.62
C LEU A 429 -13.26 1.23 22.12
N HIS A 430 -14.28 1.20 22.99
CA HIS A 430 -14.13 1.38 24.45
C HIS A 430 -13.22 0.34 25.09
N ALA A 431 -13.27 -0.91 24.65
CA ALA A 431 -12.36 -1.95 25.15
C ALA A 431 -10.89 -1.65 24.86
N ALA A 432 -10.59 -1.15 23.65
CA ALA A 432 -9.24 -0.75 23.27
C ALA A 432 -8.78 0.46 24.08
N ALA A 433 -9.66 1.47 24.26
CA ALA A 433 -9.37 2.64 25.08
C ALA A 433 -9.16 2.30 26.56
N LEU A 434 -9.97 1.42 27.15
CA LEU A 434 -9.80 0.93 28.52
C LEU A 434 -8.49 0.16 28.68
N THR A 435 -8.13 -0.68 27.71
CA THR A 435 -6.84 -1.39 27.71
C THR A 435 -5.68 -0.40 27.76
N LEU A 436 -5.75 0.67 26.97
CA LEU A 436 -4.74 1.72 26.98
C LEU A 436 -4.62 2.40 28.36
N LEU A 437 -5.74 2.82 28.94
CA LEU A 437 -5.77 3.55 30.21
C LEU A 437 -5.41 2.68 31.42
N VAL A 438 -5.67 1.37 31.38
CA VAL A 438 -5.30 0.43 32.44
C VAL A 438 -3.79 0.20 32.46
N ARG A 439 -3.16 0.14 31.29
CA ARG A 439 -1.70 0.00 31.17
C ARG A 439 -0.97 1.31 31.51
N ASP A 440 -1.58 2.46 31.30
CA ASP A 440 -1.03 3.77 31.71
C ASP A 440 -0.94 3.89 33.26
N PRO A 441 0.26 4.11 33.84
CA PRO A 441 0.43 4.15 35.29
C PRO A 441 -0.39 5.25 36.00
N VAL A 442 -0.65 6.38 35.34
CA VAL A 442 -1.36 7.51 35.94
C VAL A 442 -2.87 7.31 35.90
N ALA A 443 -3.40 6.82 34.78
CA ALA A 443 -4.84 6.62 34.58
C ALA A 443 -5.37 5.29 35.13
N ARG A 444 -4.50 4.29 35.36
CA ARG A 444 -4.87 2.92 35.77
C ARG A 444 -5.88 2.88 36.91
N ARG A 445 -5.58 3.58 38.00
CA ARG A 445 -6.40 3.52 39.23
C ARG A 445 -7.85 3.96 38.99
N SER A 446 -8.06 4.94 38.13
CA SER A 446 -9.38 5.49 37.84
C SER A 446 -10.18 4.62 36.87
N HIS A 447 -9.52 3.93 35.94
CA HIS A 447 -10.18 3.23 34.83
C HIS A 447 -10.24 1.71 34.99
N LEU A 448 -9.42 1.12 35.88
CA LEU A 448 -9.45 -0.31 36.17
C LEU A 448 -10.85 -0.82 36.57
N PRO A 449 -11.63 -0.14 37.45
CA PRO A 449 -12.98 -0.61 37.77
C PRO A 449 -13.92 -0.67 36.56
N ALA A 450 -13.77 0.26 35.60
CA ALA A 450 -14.57 0.25 34.37
C ALA A 450 -14.18 -0.93 33.47
N ALA A 451 -12.88 -1.17 33.27
CA ALA A 451 -12.37 -2.31 32.52
C ALA A 451 -12.81 -3.65 33.11
N LEU A 452 -12.70 -3.82 34.44
CA LEU A 452 -13.12 -5.05 35.12
C LEU A 452 -14.63 -5.30 34.99
N ARG A 453 -15.46 -4.24 35.03
CA ARG A 453 -16.91 -4.37 34.80
C ARG A 453 -17.24 -4.77 33.36
N ALA A 454 -16.57 -4.17 32.37
CA ALA A 454 -16.77 -4.52 30.97
C ALA A 454 -16.33 -5.97 30.67
N PHE A 455 -15.18 -6.39 31.21
CA PHE A 455 -14.70 -7.77 31.14
C PHE A 455 -15.70 -8.74 31.79
N ALA A 456 -16.15 -8.44 33.01
CA ALA A 456 -17.15 -9.25 33.72
C ALA A 456 -18.50 -9.30 32.98
N ALA A 457 -18.91 -8.21 32.31
CA ALA A 457 -20.11 -8.17 31.47
C ALA A 457 -19.99 -9.01 30.19
N GLY A 458 -18.76 -9.33 29.80
CA GLY A 458 -18.46 -10.32 28.78
C GLY A 458 -17.84 -9.79 27.50
N ASP A 459 -17.28 -8.59 27.53
CA ASP A 459 -16.53 -8.04 26.40
C ASP A 459 -15.25 -8.85 26.15
N SER A 460 -15.20 -9.57 25.03
CA SER A 460 -14.08 -10.42 24.64
C SER A 460 -12.86 -9.64 24.14
N ARG A 461 -13.00 -8.35 23.87
CA ARG A 461 -11.88 -7.49 23.44
C ARG A 461 -10.96 -7.11 24.60
N LEU A 462 -11.40 -7.28 25.84
CA LEU A 462 -10.56 -7.17 27.03
C LEU A 462 -9.94 -8.52 27.35
N SER A 463 -8.61 -8.57 27.27
CA SER A 463 -7.87 -9.82 27.34
C SER A 463 -7.51 -10.23 28.77
N VAL A 464 -7.28 -11.53 29.00
CA VAL A 464 -6.88 -12.04 30.32
C VAL A 464 -5.42 -11.66 30.63
N GLU A 465 -4.60 -11.46 29.61
CA GLU A 465 -3.23 -10.98 29.73
C GLU A 465 -3.18 -9.58 30.36
N LEU A 466 -4.11 -8.68 29.99
CA LEU A 466 -4.25 -7.37 30.64
C LEU A 466 -4.52 -7.52 32.15
N LEU A 467 -5.37 -8.49 32.53
CA LEU A 467 -5.66 -8.77 33.93
C LEU A 467 -4.45 -9.34 34.67
N ALA A 468 -3.68 -10.21 34.02
CA ALA A 468 -2.45 -10.77 34.57
C ALA A 468 -1.39 -9.68 34.83
N GLU A 469 -1.29 -8.67 33.95
CA GLU A 469 -0.39 -7.52 34.12
C GLU A 469 -0.72 -6.67 35.36
N VAL A 470 -2.01 -6.44 35.63
CA VAL A 470 -2.43 -5.61 36.79
C VAL A 470 -2.64 -6.40 38.07
N PHE A 471 -2.71 -7.72 37.99
CA PHE A 471 -2.96 -8.63 39.11
C PHE A 471 -2.05 -8.37 40.32
N PRO A 472 -0.71 -8.18 40.18
CA PRO A 472 0.16 -7.98 41.34
C PRO A 472 -0.19 -6.76 42.20
N ALA A 473 -0.77 -5.72 41.59
CA ALA A 473 -1.18 -4.50 42.29
C ALA A 473 -2.64 -4.55 42.76
N HIS A 474 -3.49 -5.34 42.11
CA HIS A 474 -4.94 -5.37 42.33
C HIS A 474 -5.51 -6.80 42.28
N PRO A 475 -5.10 -7.71 43.18
CA PRO A 475 -5.50 -9.12 43.10
C PRO A 475 -7.01 -9.32 43.32
N GLU A 476 -7.58 -8.75 44.38
CA GLU A 476 -9.00 -8.96 44.72
C GLU A 476 -9.98 -8.45 43.65
N PRO A 477 -9.85 -7.22 43.09
CA PRO A 477 -10.73 -6.77 42.02
C PRO A 477 -10.64 -7.65 40.76
N VAL A 478 -9.44 -8.14 40.42
CA VAL A 478 -9.22 -9.00 39.26
C VAL A 478 -9.88 -10.36 39.47
N LEU A 479 -9.69 -10.98 40.65
CA LEU A 479 -10.33 -12.25 40.97
C LEU A 479 -11.85 -12.13 40.97
N ALA A 480 -12.41 -11.05 41.52
CA ALA A 480 -13.85 -10.80 41.49
C ALA A 480 -14.40 -10.70 40.06
N ALA A 481 -13.68 -10.02 39.15
CA ALA A 481 -14.09 -9.92 37.75
C ALA A 481 -13.99 -11.26 37.00
N LEU A 482 -12.93 -12.04 37.24
CA LEU A 482 -12.77 -13.40 36.68
C LEU A 482 -13.90 -14.32 37.16
N ARG A 483 -14.22 -14.32 38.46
CA ARG A 483 -15.36 -15.08 39.00
C ARG A 483 -16.68 -14.67 38.36
N ALA A 484 -16.95 -13.38 38.30
CA ALA A 484 -18.17 -12.86 37.68
C ALA A 484 -18.28 -13.26 36.20
N ARG A 485 -17.15 -13.25 35.46
CA ARG A 485 -17.10 -13.69 34.06
C ARG A 485 -17.34 -15.19 33.91
N LEU A 486 -16.72 -16.01 34.76
CA LEU A 486 -16.84 -17.47 34.76
C LEU A 486 -18.23 -17.95 35.20
N ALA A 487 -18.93 -17.19 36.05
CA ALA A 487 -20.28 -17.50 36.51
C ALA A 487 -21.38 -17.20 35.47
N ARG A 488 -21.06 -16.53 34.36
CA ARG A 488 -22.06 -16.19 33.34
C ARG A 488 -22.38 -17.40 32.47
N PRO A 489 -23.67 -17.61 32.12
CA PRO A 489 -24.04 -18.66 31.19
C PRO A 489 -23.52 -18.35 29.78
N GLY A 490 -23.04 -19.39 29.08
CA GLY A 490 -22.56 -19.33 27.70
C GLY A 490 -21.08 -19.69 27.55
N ASP A 491 -20.60 -19.73 26.30
CA ASP A 491 -19.25 -20.21 25.94
C ASP A 491 -18.10 -19.25 26.33
N GLY A 492 -18.42 -18.10 26.93
CA GLY A 492 -17.44 -17.10 27.34
C GLY A 492 -16.53 -17.55 28.48
N GLY A 493 -16.99 -18.45 29.35
CA GLY A 493 -16.20 -19.00 30.46
C GLY A 493 -15.07 -19.91 29.99
N GLY A 494 -15.36 -20.75 28.99
CA GLY A 494 -14.38 -21.65 28.35
C GLY A 494 -13.20 -20.90 27.74
N ALA A 495 -13.48 -19.82 27.00
CA ALA A 495 -12.44 -18.97 26.43
C ALA A 495 -11.52 -18.34 27.50
N VAL A 496 -12.07 -17.96 28.66
CA VAL A 496 -11.29 -17.42 29.78
C VAL A 496 -10.42 -18.50 30.42
N LEU A 497 -10.95 -19.70 30.64
CA LEU A 497 -10.15 -20.83 31.14
C LEU A 497 -9.01 -21.18 30.18
N ARG A 498 -9.28 -21.21 28.87
CA ARG A 498 -8.26 -21.43 27.83
C ARG A 498 -7.13 -20.38 27.89
N ALA A 499 -7.50 -19.10 28.01
CA ALA A 499 -6.52 -18.02 28.15
C ALA A 499 -5.71 -18.14 29.46
N LEU A 500 -6.37 -18.41 30.60
CA LEU A 500 -5.71 -18.66 31.89
C LEU A 500 -4.74 -19.85 31.82
N ALA A 501 -5.04 -20.88 31.02
CA ALA A 501 -4.16 -22.03 30.86
C ALA A 501 -2.83 -21.64 30.20
N GLY A 502 -2.84 -20.71 29.25
CA GLY A 502 -1.64 -20.25 28.54
C GLY A 502 -0.79 -19.24 29.31
N LEU A 503 -1.20 -18.81 30.51
CA LEU A 503 -0.45 -17.79 31.25
C LEU A 503 0.72 -18.38 32.05
N ASP A 504 1.88 -17.76 31.90
CA ASP A 504 3.09 -18.08 32.67
C ASP A 504 3.19 -17.29 33.98
N THR A 505 2.25 -16.38 34.27
CA THR A 505 2.31 -15.52 35.45
C THR A 505 2.04 -16.32 36.74
N PRO A 506 3.04 -16.55 37.61
CA PRO A 506 2.90 -17.48 38.73
C PRO A 506 1.90 -16.99 39.79
N ALA A 507 1.84 -15.66 40.03
CA ALA A 507 0.97 -15.07 41.04
C ALA A 507 -0.53 -15.31 40.74
N LEU A 508 -0.95 -15.13 39.48
CA LEU A 508 -2.32 -15.41 39.07
C LEU A 508 -2.56 -16.93 39.01
N ALA A 509 -1.62 -17.70 38.46
CA ALA A 509 -1.75 -19.15 38.30
C ALA A 509 -2.05 -19.90 39.61
N LEU A 510 -1.52 -19.44 40.75
CA LEU A 510 -1.81 -19.99 42.07
C LEU A 510 -3.29 -19.88 42.46
N HIS A 511 -3.99 -18.86 41.98
CA HIS A 511 -5.41 -18.62 42.29
C HIS A 511 -6.36 -19.28 41.28
N VAL A 512 -5.87 -19.62 40.08
CA VAL A 512 -6.69 -20.23 39.03
C VAL A 512 -7.28 -21.58 39.46
N ALA A 513 -6.57 -22.36 40.28
CA ALA A 513 -7.10 -23.61 40.82
C ALA A 513 -8.40 -23.42 41.61
N GLY A 514 -8.54 -22.30 42.33
CA GLY A 514 -9.80 -21.93 43.01
C GLY A 514 -10.89 -21.55 42.02
N LEU A 515 -10.55 -20.75 41.01
CA LEU A 515 -11.49 -20.33 39.95
C LEU A 515 -12.03 -21.51 39.13
N VAL A 516 -11.19 -22.51 38.84
CA VAL A 516 -11.62 -23.74 38.14
C VAL A 516 -12.60 -24.54 38.99
N ARG A 517 -12.38 -24.63 40.31
CA ARG A 517 -13.32 -25.29 41.23
C ARG A 517 -14.65 -24.55 41.28
N GLU A 518 -14.61 -23.23 41.46
CA GLU A 518 -15.82 -22.39 41.45
C GLU A 518 -16.58 -22.50 40.11
N TYR A 519 -15.87 -22.61 38.98
CA TYR A 519 -16.47 -22.84 37.66
C TYR A 519 -17.20 -24.19 37.58
N ILE A 520 -16.56 -25.26 38.03
CA ILE A 520 -17.15 -26.61 38.06
C ILE A 520 -18.38 -26.65 38.98
N ASP A 521 -18.32 -25.99 40.14
CA ASP A 521 -19.44 -25.91 41.08
C ASP A 521 -20.64 -25.17 40.46
N ALA A 522 -20.38 -24.15 39.63
CA ALA A 522 -21.42 -23.40 38.92
C ALA A 522 -21.93 -24.11 37.64
N HIS A 523 -21.12 -24.98 37.02
CA HIS A 523 -21.42 -25.66 35.77
C HIS A 523 -21.14 -27.19 35.86
N PRO A 524 -21.89 -27.94 36.68
CA PRO A 524 -21.58 -29.34 36.98
C PRO A 524 -21.64 -30.28 35.77
N GLU A 525 -22.40 -29.91 34.74
CA GLU A 525 -22.54 -30.67 33.49
C GLU A 525 -21.41 -30.37 32.48
N ASP A 526 -20.65 -29.27 32.66
CA ASP A 526 -19.62 -28.86 31.71
C ASP A 526 -18.21 -29.26 32.18
N GLY A 527 -17.88 -30.52 31.92
CA GLY A 527 -16.53 -31.03 32.11
C GLY A 527 -15.51 -30.59 31.05
N THR A 528 -15.97 -30.09 29.90
CA THR A 528 -15.13 -29.96 28.71
C THR A 528 -14.10 -28.85 28.88
N HIS A 529 -14.51 -27.66 29.31
CA HIS A 529 -13.62 -26.52 29.47
C HIS A 529 -12.62 -26.67 30.64
N ALA A 530 -13.05 -27.32 31.73
CA ALA A 530 -12.16 -27.64 32.84
C ALA A 530 -11.09 -28.66 32.43
N ALA A 531 -11.46 -29.67 31.63
CA ALA A 531 -10.51 -30.64 31.11
C ALA A 531 -9.55 -30.01 30.08
N GLU A 532 -10.05 -29.14 29.19
CA GLU A 532 -9.22 -28.39 28.23
C GLU A 532 -8.20 -27.50 28.95
N TYR A 533 -8.57 -26.83 30.05
CA TYR A 533 -7.64 -26.10 30.90
C TYR A 533 -6.49 -27.00 31.40
N VAL A 534 -6.82 -28.19 31.91
CA VAL A 534 -5.82 -29.17 32.37
C VAL A 534 -4.93 -29.62 31.21
N ASP A 535 -5.51 -29.91 30.05
CA ASP A 535 -4.79 -30.34 28.84
C ASP A 535 -3.74 -29.32 28.41
N LEU A 536 -4.12 -28.05 28.31
CA LEU A 536 -3.22 -26.95 27.94
C LEU A 536 -2.14 -26.70 29.00
N ARG A 537 -2.47 -26.80 30.29
CA ARG A 537 -1.48 -26.67 31.36
C ARG A 537 -0.47 -27.82 31.37
N LEU A 538 -0.89 -29.04 31.03
CA LEU A 538 0.01 -30.19 30.95
C LEU A 538 1.14 -29.99 29.93
N GLU A 539 0.92 -29.18 28.90
CA GLU A 539 1.93 -28.86 27.88
C GLU A 539 3.04 -27.92 28.38
N HIS A 540 2.86 -27.28 29.54
CA HIS A 540 3.94 -26.54 30.22
C HIS A 540 4.94 -27.49 30.92
N GLY A 541 4.77 -28.82 30.77
CA GLY A 541 5.70 -29.85 31.22
C GLY A 541 5.80 -29.96 32.74
N PRO A 542 6.99 -30.25 33.30
CA PRO A 542 7.14 -30.54 34.73
C PRO A 542 6.81 -29.35 35.64
N ALA A 543 6.88 -28.11 35.13
CA ALA A 543 6.52 -26.90 35.87
C ALA A 543 5.02 -26.87 36.24
N ALA A 544 4.15 -27.49 35.42
CA ALA A 544 2.72 -27.55 35.67
C ALA A 544 2.36 -28.45 36.86
N ARG A 545 3.24 -29.37 37.26
CA ARG A 545 2.98 -30.36 38.32
C ARG A 545 2.58 -29.69 39.64
N ALA A 546 3.23 -28.59 40.01
CA ALA A 546 2.96 -27.88 41.26
C ALA A 546 1.53 -27.30 41.35
N LEU A 547 0.89 -27.03 40.19
CA LEU A 547 -0.44 -26.46 40.11
C LEU A 547 -1.51 -27.53 39.83
N LEU A 548 -1.22 -28.46 38.92
CA LEU A 548 -2.17 -29.47 38.47
C LEU A 548 -2.36 -30.60 39.48
N LEU A 549 -1.30 -31.06 40.16
CA LEU A 549 -1.43 -32.15 41.12
C LEU A 549 -2.34 -31.78 42.31
N PRO A 550 -2.17 -30.61 42.98
CA PRO A 550 -3.10 -30.20 44.03
C PRO A 550 -4.52 -29.92 43.51
N LEU A 551 -4.66 -29.40 42.29
CA LEU A 551 -5.96 -29.14 41.67
C LEU A 551 -6.73 -30.45 41.44
N VAL A 552 -6.15 -31.39 40.69
CA VAL A 552 -6.81 -32.67 40.35
C VAL A 552 -7.03 -33.51 41.60
N THR A 553 -6.05 -33.59 42.51
CA THR A 553 -6.22 -34.33 43.77
C THR A 553 -7.38 -33.76 44.58
N GLY A 554 -7.50 -32.44 44.68
CA GLY A 554 -8.58 -31.82 45.44
C GLY A 554 -9.95 -31.89 44.75
N LEU A 555 -9.99 -31.89 43.41
CA LEU A 555 -11.21 -32.17 42.62
C LEU A 555 -11.70 -33.60 42.76
N LEU A 556 -10.83 -34.53 43.17
CA LEU A 556 -11.21 -35.93 43.38
C LEU A 556 -11.49 -36.23 44.85
N ARG A 557 -10.59 -35.81 45.75
CA ARG A 557 -10.59 -36.26 47.15
C ARG A 557 -11.26 -35.30 48.14
N ASP A 558 -11.07 -33.98 47.98
CA ASP A 558 -11.59 -33.00 48.95
C ASP A 558 -13.07 -32.70 48.71
N ARG A 559 -13.40 -32.34 47.46
CA ARG A 559 -14.76 -32.13 46.98
C ARG A 559 -14.87 -32.82 45.62
N PRO A 560 -15.38 -34.07 45.60
CA PRO A 560 -15.45 -34.85 44.37
C PRO A 560 -16.23 -34.13 43.27
N ALA A 561 -15.60 -33.94 42.13
CA ALA A 561 -16.20 -33.34 40.96
C ALA A 561 -17.30 -34.24 40.37
N PRO A 562 -18.34 -33.66 39.75
CA PRO A 562 -19.40 -34.42 39.09
C PRO A 562 -18.88 -35.41 38.03
N PRO A 563 -19.61 -36.50 37.75
CA PRO A 563 -19.22 -37.48 36.74
C PRO A 563 -18.84 -36.91 35.36
N PRO A 564 -19.57 -35.93 34.78
CA PRO A 564 -19.21 -35.34 33.49
C PRO A 564 -17.81 -34.71 33.48
N VAL A 565 -17.43 -34.06 34.57
CA VAL A 565 -16.11 -33.44 34.76
C VAL A 565 -15.03 -34.51 34.89
N ARG A 566 -15.26 -35.54 35.70
CA ARG A 566 -14.33 -36.67 35.84
C ARG A 566 -14.15 -37.43 34.53
N ALA A 567 -15.21 -37.62 33.74
CA ALA A 567 -15.16 -38.25 32.43
C ALA A 567 -14.41 -37.39 31.39
N ALA A 568 -14.50 -36.06 31.47
CA ALA A 568 -13.70 -35.17 30.64
C ALA A 568 -12.22 -35.18 31.04
N LEU A 569 -11.91 -35.16 32.34
CA LEU A 569 -10.54 -35.31 32.85
C LEU A 569 -9.94 -36.66 32.45
N ALA A 570 -10.70 -37.75 32.54
CA ALA A 570 -10.32 -39.07 32.06
C ALA A 570 -9.81 -39.05 30.62
N ARG A 571 -10.56 -38.40 29.71
CA ARG A 571 -10.17 -38.29 28.29
C ARG A 571 -8.84 -37.57 28.10
N VAL A 572 -8.63 -36.48 28.83
CA VAL A 572 -7.38 -35.69 28.78
C VAL A 572 -6.21 -36.48 29.36
N LEU A 573 -6.37 -37.05 30.55
CA LEU A 573 -5.29 -37.77 31.24
C LEU A 573 -4.90 -39.08 30.53
N ALA A 574 -5.88 -39.78 29.95
CA ALA A 574 -5.67 -40.95 29.11
C ALA A 574 -5.41 -40.62 27.63
N GLY A 575 -5.24 -39.35 27.27
CA GLY A 575 -4.83 -38.94 25.92
C GLY A 575 -3.38 -39.30 25.60
N ALA A 576 -2.98 -39.14 24.34
CA ALA A 576 -1.60 -39.39 23.91
C ALA A 576 -0.61 -38.33 24.44
N GLY A 577 -1.02 -37.06 24.47
CA GLY A 577 -0.21 -35.91 24.92
C GLY A 577 1.09 -35.69 24.12
N SER A 578 1.82 -34.62 24.44
CA SER A 578 3.23 -34.47 24.04
C SER A 578 4.19 -35.27 24.94
N PRO A 579 5.45 -35.51 24.52
CA PRO A 579 6.46 -36.11 25.38
C PRO A 579 6.69 -35.37 26.70
N ALA A 580 6.50 -34.03 26.72
CA ALA A 580 6.65 -33.21 27.92
C ALA A 580 5.51 -33.43 28.93
N SER A 581 4.28 -33.61 28.43
CA SER A 581 3.09 -33.84 29.27
C SER A 581 2.96 -35.27 29.80
N GLY A 582 3.57 -36.25 29.11
CA GLY A 582 3.36 -37.69 29.33
C GLY A 582 3.56 -38.17 30.78
N PRO A 583 4.68 -37.83 31.46
CA PRO A 583 4.90 -38.26 32.84
C PRO A 583 3.84 -37.75 33.82
N LEU A 584 3.46 -36.47 33.70
CA LEU A 584 2.46 -35.86 34.58
C LEU A 584 1.04 -36.37 34.28
N ARG A 585 0.70 -36.61 33.00
CA ARG A 585 -0.54 -37.29 32.62
C ARG A 585 -0.67 -38.66 33.26
N ALA A 586 0.42 -39.45 33.23
CA ALA A 586 0.43 -40.77 33.86
C ALA A 586 0.27 -40.69 35.39
N GLU A 587 0.97 -39.77 36.07
CA GLU A 587 0.83 -39.55 37.51
C GLU A 587 -0.62 -39.19 37.90
N LEU A 588 -1.22 -38.22 37.19
CA LEU A 588 -2.59 -37.78 37.47
C LEU A 588 -3.64 -38.83 37.09
N LEU A 589 -3.39 -39.62 36.03
CA LEU A 589 -4.25 -40.73 35.64
C LEU A 589 -4.30 -41.81 36.74
N GLU A 590 -3.17 -42.10 37.39
CA GLU A 590 -3.14 -43.01 38.53
C GLU A 590 -3.96 -42.48 39.71
N VAL A 591 -3.91 -41.18 40.00
CA VAL A 591 -4.75 -40.55 41.04
C VAL A 591 -6.24 -40.70 40.71
N LEU A 592 -6.63 -40.54 39.44
CA LEU A 592 -8.01 -40.73 38.98
C LEU A 592 -8.44 -42.20 39.11
N LEU A 593 -7.62 -43.15 38.64
CA LEU A 593 -7.92 -44.58 38.70
C LEU A 593 -8.04 -45.08 40.14
N GLU A 594 -7.17 -44.61 41.05
CA GLU A 594 -7.26 -44.91 42.48
C GLU A 594 -8.59 -44.39 43.07
N PHE A 595 -8.99 -43.17 42.71
CA PHE A 595 -10.25 -42.60 43.16
C PHE A 595 -11.47 -43.38 42.63
N GLU A 596 -11.52 -43.71 41.34
CA GLU A 596 -12.62 -44.49 40.76
C GLU A 596 -12.71 -45.90 41.34
N GLN A 597 -11.56 -46.49 41.69
CA GLN A 597 -11.48 -47.80 42.31
C GLN A 597 -12.11 -47.84 43.71
N VAL A 598 -11.89 -46.79 44.51
CA VAL A 598 -12.28 -46.75 45.93
C VAL A 598 -13.64 -46.10 46.11
N THR A 599 -13.84 -44.91 45.51
CA THR A 599 -14.91 -43.97 45.85
C THR A 599 -15.86 -43.69 44.69
N GLY A 600 -15.34 -43.26 43.53
CA GLY A 600 -16.15 -42.71 42.44
C GLY A 600 -17.08 -43.71 41.73
N ARG A 601 -16.55 -44.89 41.39
CA ARG A 601 -17.26 -46.06 40.80
C ARG A 601 -18.24 -45.70 39.66
N ASP A 602 -17.93 -44.68 38.89
CA ASP A 602 -18.85 -44.17 37.87
C ASP A 602 -18.58 -44.81 36.50
N PRO A 603 -19.57 -45.50 35.88
CA PRO A 603 -19.35 -46.17 34.61
C PRO A 603 -19.07 -45.21 33.44
N ASP A 604 -19.57 -43.97 33.48
CA ASP A 604 -19.37 -42.99 32.40
C ASP A 604 -17.91 -42.53 32.33
N VAL A 605 -17.26 -42.39 33.49
CA VAL A 605 -15.83 -42.06 33.61
C VAL A 605 -14.97 -43.19 33.06
N LEU A 606 -15.32 -44.44 33.37
CA LEU A 606 -14.59 -45.62 32.92
C LEU A 606 -14.79 -45.87 31.42
N GLU A 607 -15.97 -45.62 30.87
CA GLU A 607 -16.20 -45.67 29.41
C GLU A 607 -15.37 -44.59 28.68
N ALA A 608 -15.30 -43.38 29.24
CA ALA A 608 -14.46 -42.31 28.71
C ALA A 608 -12.97 -42.69 28.72
N LEU A 609 -12.48 -43.37 29.76
CA LEU A 609 -11.12 -43.93 29.82
C LEU A 609 -10.89 -45.00 28.75
N LEU A 610 -11.85 -45.91 28.55
CA LEU A 610 -11.76 -46.96 27.53
C LEU A 610 -11.64 -46.36 26.12
N ARG A 611 -12.48 -45.38 25.80
CA ARG A 611 -12.46 -44.65 24.52
C ARG A 611 -11.12 -43.94 24.30
N ALA A 612 -10.65 -43.18 25.28
CA ALA A 612 -9.36 -42.49 25.21
C ALA A 612 -8.15 -43.47 25.12
N ALA A 613 -8.23 -44.63 25.78
CA ALA A 613 -7.21 -45.67 25.68
C ALA A 613 -7.11 -46.24 24.26
N ALA A 614 -8.26 -46.52 23.63
CA ALA A 614 -8.34 -47.02 22.27
C ALA A 614 -7.85 -45.99 21.24
N GLU A 615 -8.34 -44.75 21.31
CA GLU A 615 -7.92 -43.65 20.41
C GLU A 615 -6.42 -43.37 20.51
N GLY A 616 -5.84 -43.48 21.72
CA GLY A 616 -4.40 -43.30 21.96
C GLY A 616 -3.52 -44.48 21.54
N SER A 617 -4.08 -45.61 21.13
CA SER A 617 -3.36 -46.87 20.92
C SER A 617 -2.28 -46.81 19.83
N GLY A 618 -2.45 -45.97 18.81
CA GLY A 618 -1.45 -45.79 17.75
C GLY A 618 -0.23 -44.95 18.14
N ARG A 619 -0.32 -44.18 19.23
CA ARG A 619 0.78 -43.30 19.72
C ARG A 619 1.40 -43.79 21.03
N ARG A 620 0.66 -44.59 21.81
CA ARG A 620 1.09 -45.15 23.09
C ARG A 620 1.68 -46.56 22.89
N PRO A 621 2.74 -46.95 23.62
CA PRO A 621 3.23 -48.32 23.61
C PRO A 621 2.13 -49.34 23.95
N GLU A 622 2.07 -50.43 23.19
CA GLU A 622 1.03 -51.48 23.30
C GLU A 622 0.85 -51.98 24.74
N ILE A 623 1.93 -52.20 25.49
CA ILE A 623 1.90 -52.66 26.88
C ILE A 623 1.11 -51.70 27.78
N ARG A 624 1.30 -50.39 27.61
CA ARG A 624 0.59 -49.38 28.41
C ARG A 624 -0.88 -49.27 28.00
N THR A 625 -1.17 -49.39 26.71
CA THR A 625 -2.55 -49.43 26.19
C THR A 625 -3.28 -50.66 26.72
N ARG A 626 -2.66 -51.84 26.66
CA ARG A 626 -3.16 -53.10 27.21
C ARG A 626 -3.48 -52.98 28.70
N ALA A 627 -2.53 -52.46 29.49
CA ALA A 627 -2.70 -52.29 30.93
C ALA A 627 -3.86 -51.34 31.28
N LEU A 628 -4.01 -50.23 30.56
CA LEU A 628 -5.10 -49.26 30.77
C LEU A 628 -6.46 -49.85 30.41
N VAL A 629 -6.59 -50.52 29.26
CA VAL A 629 -7.83 -51.18 28.83
C VAL A 629 -8.21 -52.29 29.81
N HIS A 630 -7.27 -53.13 30.20
CA HIS A 630 -7.50 -54.21 31.16
C HIS A 630 -7.92 -53.67 32.53
N ARG A 631 -7.23 -52.66 33.07
CA ARG A 631 -7.56 -52.06 34.37
C ARG A 631 -8.92 -51.37 34.34
N THR A 632 -9.26 -50.68 33.26
CA THR A 632 -10.58 -50.06 33.06
C THR A 632 -11.68 -51.13 33.03
N GLY A 633 -11.46 -52.22 32.31
CA GLY A 633 -12.37 -53.35 32.27
C GLY A 633 -12.56 -54.01 33.65
N MET A 634 -11.48 -54.25 34.39
CA MET A 634 -11.55 -54.79 35.76
C MET A 634 -12.36 -53.92 36.73
N LEU A 635 -12.42 -52.60 36.50
CA LEU A 635 -13.26 -51.69 37.28
C LEU A 635 -14.73 -51.76 36.83
N LEU A 636 -15.00 -51.85 35.52
CA LEU A 636 -16.34 -51.91 34.95
C LEU A 636 -17.07 -53.24 35.26
N VAL A 637 -16.38 -54.39 35.20
CA VAL A 637 -16.99 -55.72 35.41
C VAL A 637 -17.42 -56.01 36.84
N ARG A 638 -17.12 -55.10 37.79
CA ARG A 638 -17.63 -55.19 39.17
C ARG A 638 -19.16 -55.10 39.25
N THR A 639 -19.81 -54.63 38.19
CA THR A 639 -21.27 -54.58 38.07
C THR A 639 -21.72 -55.22 36.75
N PRO A 640 -22.90 -55.86 36.69
CA PRO A 640 -23.45 -56.40 35.44
C PRO A 640 -23.66 -55.34 34.35
N GLU A 641 -24.06 -54.13 34.76
CA GLU A 641 -24.22 -52.99 33.87
C GLU A 641 -22.88 -52.55 33.27
N GLY A 642 -21.86 -52.38 34.11
CA GLY A 642 -20.52 -52.02 33.66
C GLY A 642 -19.88 -53.08 32.75
N ALA A 643 -20.08 -54.37 33.03
CA ALA A 643 -19.66 -55.46 32.14
C ALA A 643 -20.31 -55.34 30.74
N SER A 644 -21.61 -55.04 30.69
CA SER A 644 -22.34 -54.85 29.43
C SER A 644 -21.86 -53.60 28.67
N ARG A 645 -21.53 -52.52 29.37
CA ARG A 645 -20.97 -51.29 28.77
C ARG A 645 -19.55 -51.50 28.24
N PHE A 646 -18.70 -52.22 28.98
CA PHE A 646 -17.34 -52.56 28.55
C PHE A 646 -17.34 -53.39 27.27
N ASP A 647 -18.14 -54.47 27.23
CA ASP A 647 -18.28 -55.32 26.05
C ASP A 647 -18.78 -54.56 24.81
N ARG A 648 -19.78 -53.69 24.99
CA ARG A 648 -20.30 -52.84 23.91
C ARG A 648 -19.25 -51.86 23.40
N GLY A 649 -18.64 -51.10 24.32
CA GLY A 649 -17.63 -50.10 23.99
C GLY A 649 -16.38 -50.71 23.33
N LEU A 650 -15.94 -51.88 23.79
CA LEU A 650 -14.81 -52.60 23.19
C LEU A 650 -15.09 -52.97 21.72
N VAL A 651 -16.31 -53.44 21.42
CA VAL A 651 -16.74 -53.78 20.06
C VAL A 651 -16.87 -52.55 19.17
N GLU A 652 -17.46 -51.47 19.69
CA GLU A 652 -17.59 -50.19 18.97
C GLU A 652 -16.20 -49.62 18.60
N LEU A 653 -15.29 -49.54 19.58
CA LEU A 653 -13.94 -49.03 19.36
C LEU A 653 -13.12 -49.93 18.43
N ALA A 654 -13.33 -51.25 18.45
CA ALA A 654 -12.69 -52.17 17.51
C ALA A 654 -13.13 -51.90 16.06
N ARG A 655 -14.34 -51.39 15.83
CA ARG A 655 -14.83 -50.97 14.51
C ARG A 655 -14.29 -49.60 14.10
N GLU A 656 -14.34 -48.65 15.03
CA GLU A 656 -14.09 -47.22 14.76
C GLU A 656 -12.60 -46.88 14.72
N VAL A 657 -11.78 -47.48 15.58
CA VAL A 657 -10.37 -47.13 15.73
C VAL A 657 -9.48 -48.05 14.87
N PRO A 658 -8.73 -47.52 13.88
CA PRO A 658 -7.84 -48.32 13.05
C PRO A 658 -6.79 -49.07 13.88
N GLY A 659 -6.59 -50.36 13.58
CA GLY A 659 -5.60 -51.21 14.26
C GLY A 659 -5.97 -51.67 15.68
N PHE A 660 -7.02 -51.12 16.30
CA PHE A 660 -7.40 -51.49 17.68
C PHE A 660 -7.95 -52.92 17.79
N ALA A 661 -8.75 -53.38 16.81
CA ALA A 661 -9.24 -54.77 16.76
C ALA A 661 -8.11 -55.80 16.72
N ALA A 662 -7.04 -55.53 15.95
CA ALA A 662 -5.86 -56.37 15.85
C ALA A 662 -5.11 -56.49 17.19
N LEU A 663 -5.00 -55.37 17.93
CA LEU A 663 -4.39 -55.32 19.26
C LEU A 663 -5.20 -56.15 20.26
N VAL A 664 -6.52 -55.93 20.33
CA VAL A 664 -7.40 -56.65 21.26
C VAL A 664 -7.40 -58.16 20.96
N THR A 665 -7.46 -58.56 19.68
CA THR A 665 -7.40 -59.97 19.28
C THR A 665 -6.10 -60.64 19.71
N ARG A 666 -4.98 -59.92 19.59
CA ARG A 666 -3.67 -60.40 20.04
C ARG A 666 -3.63 -60.58 21.56
N TRP A 667 -4.12 -59.62 22.33
CA TRP A 667 -4.16 -59.72 23.80
C TRP A 667 -5.03 -60.88 24.28
N LEU A 668 -6.17 -61.12 23.61
CA LEU A 668 -7.07 -62.24 23.88
C LEU A 668 -6.43 -63.60 23.56
N ALA A 669 -5.54 -63.66 22.56
CA ALA A 669 -4.79 -64.86 22.20
C ALA A 669 -3.59 -65.09 23.14
N ASP A 670 -2.88 -64.03 23.52
CA ASP A 670 -1.67 -64.09 24.34
C ASP A 670 -1.97 -64.47 25.81
N ALA A 671 -3.11 -64.02 26.36
CA ALA A 671 -3.49 -64.30 27.75
C ALA A 671 -5.01 -64.56 27.91
N PRO A 672 -5.51 -65.70 27.41
CA PRO A 672 -6.95 -65.97 27.34
C PRO A 672 -7.62 -66.03 28.72
N GLN A 673 -6.92 -66.51 29.76
CA GLN A 673 -7.46 -66.61 31.12
C GLN A 673 -7.55 -65.23 31.82
N GLU A 674 -6.64 -64.32 31.52
CA GLU A 674 -6.64 -62.96 32.05
C GLU A 674 -7.83 -62.17 31.49
N TRP A 675 -8.03 -62.21 30.18
CA TRP A 675 -9.10 -61.45 29.52
C TRP A 675 -10.49 -62.09 29.63
N ALA A 676 -10.60 -63.40 29.89
CA ALA A 676 -11.90 -64.05 30.13
C ALA A 676 -12.61 -63.53 31.39
N ALA A 677 -11.86 -62.97 32.35
CA ALA A 677 -12.42 -62.33 33.53
C ALA A 677 -13.07 -60.96 33.22
N VAL A 678 -12.81 -60.39 32.04
CA VAL A 678 -13.12 -58.99 31.71
C VAL A 678 -13.99 -58.84 30.46
N VAL A 679 -13.79 -59.69 29.45
CA VAL A 679 -14.48 -59.62 28.15
C VAL A 679 -15.45 -60.79 28.01
N GLY A 680 -16.72 -60.48 27.72
CA GLY A 680 -17.75 -61.49 27.51
C GLY A 680 -17.52 -62.34 26.25
N PRO A 681 -17.97 -63.61 26.23
CA PRO A 681 -17.77 -64.52 25.08
C PRO A 681 -18.37 -64.02 23.76
N SER A 682 -19.41 -63.20 23.82
CA SER A 682 -20.07 -62.62 22.63
C SER A 682 -19.31 -61.41 22.07
N ALA A 683 -18.76 -60.56 22.95
CA ALA A 683 -17.91 -59.44 22.53
C ALA A 683 -16.60 -59.95 21.90
N ARG A 684 -15.97 -60.95 22.54
CA ARG A 684 -14.78 -61.64 22.00
C ARG A 684 -14.98 -62.14 20.58
N ARG A 685 -16.03 -62.93 20.32
CA ARG A 685 -16.36 -63.44 18.98
C ARG A 685 -16.58 -62.34 17.96
N THR A 686 -17.18 -61.22 18.39
CA THR A 686 -17.48 -60.09 17.51
C THR A 686 -16.20 -59.34 17.11
N VAL A 687 -15.27 -59.11 18.05
CA VAL A 687 -13.97 -58.48 17.75
C VAL A 687 -13.10 -59.38 16.84
N GLU A 688 -13.04 -60.68 17.13
CA GLU A 688 -12.33 -61.65 16.28
C GLU A 688 -12.92 -61.70 14.85
N ALA A 689 -14.25 -61.66 14.72
CA ALA A 689 -14.93 -61.60 13.43
C ALA A 689 -14.61 -60.33 12.63
N LEU A 690 -14.50 -59.17 13.30
CA LEU A 690 -14.17 -57.89 12.64
C LEU A 690 -12.76 -57.87 12.04
N GLU A 691 -11.80 -58.50 12.70
CA GLU A 691 -10.43 -58.61 12.20
C GLU A 691 -10.36 -59.57 10.99
N THR A 692 -11.04 -60.71 11.06
CA THR A 692 -11.09 -61.69 9.96
C THR A 692 -11.87 -61.20 8.72
N SER A 693 -12.76 -60.23 8.86
CA SER A 693 -13.60 -59.70 7.75
C SER A 693 -13.00 -58.50 7.01
N ARG A 694 -11.82 -58.00 7.43
CA ARG A 694 -11.16 -56.83 6.81
C ARG A 694 -10.39 -57.28 5.55
N PRO A 695 -10.57 -56.67 4.37
CA PRO A 695 -9.75 -56.99 3.20
C PRO A 695 -8.29 -56.57 3.46
N PRO A 696 -7.29 -57.33 2.99
CA PRO A 696 -5.88 -57.02 3.21
C PRO A 696 -5.54 -55.68 2.53
N MET A 697 -5.21 -54.66 3.33
CA MET A 697 -4.65 -53.41 2.81
C MET A 697 -3.22 -53.66 2.28
N PRO A 698 -2.83 -53.09 1.13
CA PRO A 698 -1.49 -53.30 0.59
C PRO A 698 -0.46 -52.58 1.47
N MET A 699 0.60 -53.29 1.82
CA MET A 699 1.82 -52.75 2.43
C MET A 699 2.36 -51.57 1.60
N PRO A 700 2.65 -50.40 2.18
CA PRO A 700 3.44 -49.39 1.47
C PRO A 700 4.86 -49.92 1.31
N MET A 701 5.21 -50.18 0.06
CA MET A 701 6.54 -50.55 -0.39
C MET A 701 7.54 -49.48 0.09
N GLN A 702 8.47 -49.84 0.96
CA GLN A 702 9.64 -49.02 1.27
C GLN A 702 10.38 -48.76 -0.05
N ALA A 703 10.32 -47.52 -0.53
CA ALA A 703 11.19 -47.06 -1.60
C ALA A 703 12.63 -47.09 -1.09
N ALA A 704 13.48 -47.81 -1.82
CA ALA A 704 14.91 -47.90 -1.59
C ALA A 704 15.52 -46.49 -1.48
N GLY A 705 15.84 -46.08 -0.25
CA GLY A 705 16.74 -44.98 0.02
C GLY A 705 18.13 -45.37 -0.46
N ARG A 706 18.63 -44.61 -1.44
CA ARG A 706 19.99 -44.70 -1.96
C ARG A 706 21.01 -44.75 -0.83
N GLU A 707 21.88 -45.74 -0.93
CA GLU A 707 23.16 -45.80 -0.25
C GLU A 707 23.92 -44.49 -0.44
N HIS A 708 24.26 -43.80 0.66
CA HIS A 708 25.47 -43.00 0.76
C HIS A 708 26.24 -43.58 1.96
N GLY A 709 27.42 -44.09 1.65
CA GLY A 709 28.21 -44.90 2.55
C GLY A 709 28.81 -44.14 3.73
N SER A 710 29.06 -44.89 4.79
CA SER A 710 30.26 -44.74 5.60
C SER A 710 30.58 -46.09 6.23
N LEU A 711 31.54 -46.78 5.60
CA LEU A 711 32.35 -47.85 6.21
C LEU A 711 33.31 -47.13 7.18
N ARG A 712 33.21 -47.32 8.49
CA ARG A 712 33.75 -48.41 9.33
C ARG A 712 34.89 -47.88 10.24
N PRO A 713 35.21 -48.60 11.33
CA PRO A 713 35.90 -48.05 12.50
C PRO A 713 37.43 -48.18 12.43
N ALA A 714 38.09 -47.19 13.03
CA ALA A 714 39.32 -47.29 13.82
C ALA A 714 39.25 -46.19 14.89
#